data_AF-A0A2E3DIF6-F1
#
_entry.id   AF-A0A2E3DIF6-F1
#
_cell.length_a   1.000
_cell.length_b   1.000
_cell.length_c   1.000
_cell.angle_alpha   90.00
_cell.angle_beta   90.00
_cell.angle_gamma   90.00
#
_symmetry.space_group_name_H-M   'P 1'
#
loop_
_entity.id
_entity.type
_entity.pdbx_description
1 polymer ?
#
loop_
_entity_poly.entity_id
_entity_poly.type
_entity_poly.pdbx_seq_one_letter_code
_entity_poly.pdbx_strand_id
1 'polypeptide(L)'
;MVFNFSRSTPPLQCFALVTIIVALCMGVAGAEEQTLSQKAAQILKAKCVKCHSSENRKADLDLSSVAAILRGGESGTIVAANYEDSLLWEMIANQAMPPEDEPQLSAQELEILKNWLEQSKFEPIAKEGTSQWDILPVLQLRCVVCHGKQVTEAGLDLRTHASILKGGKSGPAIIPGNPTESLLLKKIHAGEMPPKRRIVEASIKVITSAEIEKLETWIAEGASNDPPVIDSLGVEPDPLVSEDDRDFWAFKVPLKSAIPEPNTVGWSQNNIDSFVLNRIEQAGLKPSSPANKETLIRRVYFDLLGIPPTIEQVQEFLSDDSPMAYEQLIERVLASPYYGERWGGLWLDLAGYSDSEGISESDPVRPSNYLYRDYVIRSFNADKPYSDFLKEQLAGDDLADYTDPAQVTQQIEDNLIATGFLRQSPDGSFANITGFVPDRNRYIGAALEVYSSAVLGLTLKCAKCHSHKFDPLPQRDYYRLLAVFKGALDENAWMSPLPDRGVSTLKPMRLLSIAETAKREAVEANNDRVEAELVEIRRELSTLEVVAISKLQDAAINALPEQIRTDVRSALNEAEQKRSKVQQYLVEKFEKQIRFNIEKAQQADPEFKAKRAQIIARITAKNKEKQEITPIRALWDRGDPSPTYILTRGDYLNPSRMVGPGVPSVLTDGKTKFTTKKPYENSPSTGRRLALAQWTVDKSHPLTARVMVNRIWKHHFHQGIVKTLDNFGLAGAKPSHPELLDWLAVEFMQSGWSLKHIHRLIMTSSTYQQSSSVSEQHELRDPQNKWLSRMPMRRMDAEMLRDSLITLAGVRWDKQFGPGDLAVSRPDGLVTSLPVNNVVWRRSIYVLHRRTLMPTLLTSFDRPRMSPNCIERTESTVAPQALHLMNNKQVNLWAGQFAKQIVEAAGNTREKQVRLSYLKALSRQPDDQELALTLEYMQKIADALKQEKTPEEINLQVLSNVCHALINSAAFIYID
;
A
#
# COMPACT_ATOMS: atom_id res chain seq x y z
N MET A 1 -45.14 41.96 40.33
CA MET A 1 -46.37 42.11 41.13
C MET A 1 -47.53 41.67 40.24
N VAL A 2 -48.22 40.58 40.64
CA VAL A 2 -49.65 40.26 40.37
C VAL A 2 -50.11 39.84 38.95
N PHE A 3 -50.38 38.51 38.81
CA PHE A 3 -51.55 37.76 38.26
C PHE A 3 -52.12 38.09 36.85
N ASN A 4 -52.67 37.18 36.01
CA ASN A 4 -53.51 35.99 36.23
C ASN A 4 -53.70 35.13 34.94
N PHE A 5 -53.90 33.81 35.17
CA PHE A 5 -54.55 32.69 34.44
C PHE A 5 -54.86 32.68 32.92
N SER A 6 -54.58 31.53 32.26
CA SER A 6 -55.58 30.46 31.94
C SER A 6 -55.21 29.60 30.71
N ARG A 7 -55.27 28.25 30.86
CA ARG A 7 -55.76 27.20 29.91
C ARG A 7 -55.06 25.86 30.18
N SER A 8 -55.69 24.95 30.93
CA SER A 8 -56.51 23.80 30.48
C SER A 8 -55.68 22.60 29.95
N THR A 9 -55.51 21.61 30.82
CA THR A 9 -54.96 20.25 30.59
C THR A 9 -56.03 19.25 30.12
N PRO A 10 -55.68 18.22 29.31
CA PRO A 10 -56.28 16.89 29.36
C PRO A 10 -55.38 15.89 30.12
N PRO A 11 -55.88 14.70 30.52
CA PRO A 11 -55.35 13.96 31.66
C PRO A 11 -54.22 12.98 31.33
N LEU A 12 -53.19 12.95 32.19
CA LEU A 12 -52.24 11.84 32.32
C LEU A 12 -52.78 10.81 33.35
N GLN A 13 -53.01 9.59 32.88
CA GLN A 13 -52.91 8.33 33.64
C GLN A 13 -51.64 7.65 33.09
N CYS A 14 -50.70 7.03 33.79
CA CYS A 14 -50.49 6.62 35.18
C CYS A 14 -48.95 6.56 35.33
N PHE A 15 -48.36 7.33 36.24
CA PHE A 15 -47.00 7.07 36.74
C PHE A 15 -47.13 6.82 38.22
N ALA A 16 -47.03 5.55 38.64
CA ALA A 16 -46.86 5.19 40.03
C ALA A 16 -45.39 4.88 40.28
N LEU A 17 -44.76 5.76 41.07
CA LEU A 17 -43.48 5.54 41.73
C LEU A 17 -43.53 4.26 42.57
N VAL A 18 -42.42 3.52 42.61
CA VAL A 18 -42.10 2.65 43.75
C VAL A 18 -40.87 3.25 44.43
N THR A 19 -41.09 3.83 45.60
CA THR A 19 -40.07 4.19 46.59
C THR A 19 -40.28 3.33 47.82
N ILE A 20 -39.17 2.92 48.43
CA ILE A 20 -38.97 1.94 49.51
C ILE A 20 -39.78 2.23 50.78
N ILE A 21 -40.34 1.20 51.43
CA ILE A 21 -40.66 1.21 52.87
C ILE A 21 -40.07 -0.05 53.54
N VAL A 22 -39.20 0.19 54.52
CA VAL A 22 -38.72 -0.78 55.51
C VAL A 22 -39.78 -0.90 56.61
N ALA A 23 -40.20 -2.13 56.94
CA ALA A 23 -40.94 -2.43 58.15
C ALA A 23 -40.39 -3.69 58.84
N LEU A 24 -39.81 -3.50 60.01
CA LEU A 24 -39.54 -4.55 61.00
C LEU A 24 -40.85 -4.87 61.73
N CYS A 25 -41.32 -6.12 61.66
CA CYS A 25 -41.77 -6.93 62.81
C CYS A 25 -42.31 -8.30 62.37
N MET A 26 -41.66 -9.36 62.88
CA MET A 26 -42.19 -10.68 63.24
C MET A 26 -42.89 -11.54 62.18
N GLY A 27 -42.08 -12.44 61.59
CA GLY A 27 -42.33 -13.88 61.51
C GLY A 27 -43.51 -14.39 60.70
N VAL A 28 -43.27 -14.81 59.46
CA VAL A 28 -43.45 -16.20 58.95
C VAL A 28 -42.56 -16.34 57.71
N ALA A 29 -41.73 -17.37 57.68
CA ALA A 29 -40.93 -17.74 56.52
C ALA A 29 -41.84 -18.28 55.40
N GLY A 30 -42.12 -17.44 54.41
CA GLY A 30 -42.49 -17.87 53.06
C GLY A 30 -41.31 -17.60 52.15
N ALA A 31 -40.67 -18.65 51.63
CA ALA A 31 -39.69 -18.49 50.57
C ALA A 31 -40.41 -17.97 49.32
N GLU A 32 -40.30 -16.67 49.04
CA GLU A 32 -40.71 -16.13 47.74
C GLU A 32 -39.91 -16.84 46.64
N GLU A 33 -40.62 -17.53 45.76
CA GLU A 33 -40.04 -18.24 44.63
C GLU A 33 -39.39 -17.21 43.69
N GLN A 34 -38.06 -17.22 43.58
CA GLN A 34 -37.34 -16.27 42.74
C GLN A 34 -37.79 -16.37 41.28
N THR A 35 -38.16 -15.24 40.70
CA THR A 35 -38.53 -15.12 39.28
C THR A 35 -37.36 -15.50 38.37
N LEU A 36 -37.66 -15.95 37.15
CA LEU A 36 -36.65 -16.35 36.17
C LEU A 36 -35.62 -15.23 35.90
N SER A 37 -36.08 -13.98 35.83
CA SER A 37 -35.22 -12.79 35.68
C SER A 37 -34.30 -12.55 36.88
N GLN A 38 -34.74 -12.83 38.11
CA GLN A 38 -33.89 -12.73 39.30
C GLN A 38 -32.80 -13.81 39.30
N LYS A 39 -33.14 -15.03 38.88
CA LYS A 39 -32.17 -16.12 38.72
C LYS A 39 -31.14 -15.79 37.63
N ALA A 40 -31.58 -15.29 36.47
CA ALA A 40 -30.69 -14.85 35.41
C ALA A 40 -29.76 -13.71 35.86
N ALA A 41 -30.28 -12.69 36.54
CA ALA A 41 -29.49 -11.58 37.07
C ALA A 41 -28.43 -12.04 38.09
N GLN A 42 -28.75 -13.01 38.96
CA GLN A 42 -27.77 -13.60 39.88
C GLN A 42 -26.65 -14.33 39.15
N ILE A 43 -26.98 -15.10 38.11
CA ILE A 43 -25.99 -15.78 37.27
C ILE A 43 -25.10 -14.76 36.57
N LEU A 44 -25.68 -13.77 35.88
CA LEU A 44 -24.90 -12.72 35.20
C LEU A 44 -24.01 -11.95 36.19
N LYS A 45 -24.51 -11.63 37.39
CA LYS A 45 -23.74 -10.96 38.43
C LYS A 45 -22.55 -11.80 38.90
N ALA A 46 -22.75 -13.10 39.11
CA ALA A 46 -21.71 -14.00 39.58
C ALA A 46 -20.66 -14.33 38.50
N LYS A 47 -21.08 -14.40 37.23
CA LYS A 47 -20.28 -14.97 36.14
C LYS A 47 -19.75 -13.95 35.14
N CYS A 48 -20.41 -12.80 34.99
CA CYS A 48 -20.17 -11.88 33.88
C CYS A 48 -19.88 -10.44 34.34
N VAL A 49 -20.54 -9.94 35.39
CA VAL A 49 -20.46 -8.51 35.81
C VAL A 49 -19.07 -8.09 36.27
N LYS A 50 -18.22 -9.02 36.74
CA LYS A 50 -16.81 -8.73 37.06
C LYS A 50 -16.07 -8.05 35.90
N CYS A 51 -16.38 -8.49 34.67
CA CYS A 51 -15.77 -8.00 33.43
C CYS A 51 -16.71 -7.14 32.58
N HIS A 52 -18.01 -7.15 32.87
CA HIS A 52 -19.06 -6.44 32.13
C HIS A 52 -19.98 -5.67 33.09
N SER A 53 -19.44 -4.65 33.75
CA SER A 53 -20.16 -3.74 34.65
C SER A 53 -20.00 -2.29 34.18
N SER A 54 -20.69 -1.36 34.85
CA SER A 54 -20.52 0.07 34.60
C SER A 54 -19.09 0.58 34.77
N GLU A 55 -18.31 -0.05 35.66
CA GLU A 55 -16.92 0.30 36.00
C GLU A 55 -15.88 -0.46 35.17
N ASN A 56 -16.13 -1.74 34.88
CA ASN A 56 -15.27 -2.59 34.06
C ASN A 56 -16.05 -3.06 32.83
N ARG A 57 -15.88 -2.35 31.70
CA ARG A 57 -16.66 -2.53 30.47
C ARG A 57 -15.89 -3.27 29.39
N LYS A 58 -15.48 -4.51 29.60
CA LYS A 58 -14.86 -5.29 28.51
C LYS A 58 -15.83 -5.36 27.32
N ALA A 59 -15.33 -5.12 26.10
CA ALA A 59 -16.11 -4.98 24.87
C ALA A 59 -17.20 -3.88 24.93
N ASP A 60 -16.97 -2.82 25.73
CA ASP A 60 -17.90 -1.72 26.02
C ASP A 60 -19.28 -2.20 26.51
N LEU A 61 -19.32 -3.40 27.12
CA LEU A 61 -20.54 -4.08 27.52
C LEU A 61 -20.75 -4.00 29.03
N ASP A 62 -21.99 -3.70 29.44
CA ASP A 62 -22.44 -3.70 30.82
C ASP A 62 -23.67 -4.62 30.98
N LEU A 63 -23.52 -5.67 31.77
CA LEU A 63 -24.55 -6.69 32.04
C LEU A 63 -25.20 -6.51 33.43
N SER A 64 -24.90 -5.42 34.13
CA SER A 64 -25.37 -5.18 35.50
C SER A 64 -26.84 -4.74 35.59
N SER A 65 -27.46 -4.34 34.47
CA SER A 65 -28.86 -3.94 34.41
C SER A 65 -29.50 -4.28 33.06
N VAL A 66 -30.82 -4.49 33.03
CA VAL A 66 -31.57 -4.78 31.79
C VAL A 66 -31.43 -3.64 30.76
N ALA A 67 -31.43 -2.38 31.21
CA ALA A 67 -31.23 -1.23 30.35
C ALA A 67 -29.83 -1.22 29.71
N ALA A 68 -28.80 -1.68 30.42
CA ALA A 68 -27.45 -1.82 29.89
C ALA A 68 -27.33 -3.01 28.92
N ILE A 69 -27.95 -4.15 29.25
CA ILE A 69 -28.01 -5.33 28.37
C ILE A 69 -28.66 -4.99 27.03
N LEU A 70 -29.77 -4.25 27.05
CA LEU A 70 -30.47 -3.81 25.85
C LEU A 70 -29.68 -2.77 25.03
N ARG A 71 -28.84 -1.95 25.68
CA ARG A 71 -27.93 -1.02 25.00
C ARG A 71 -26.87 -1.76 24.18
N GLY A 72 -26.47 -2.95 24.64
CA GLY A 72 -25.44 -3.76 23.99
C GLY A 72 -24.01 -3.27 24.29
N GLY A 73 -23.08 -3.71 23.46
CA GLY A 73 -21.65 -3.34 23.54
C GLY A 73 -21.10 -2.95 22.17
N GLU A 74 -19.78 -3.07 21.98
CA GLU A 74 -19.13 -2.72 20.70
C GLU A 74 -19.62 -3.54 19.50
N SER A 75 -20.06 -4.78 19.77
CA SER A 75 -20.62 -5.68 18.75
C SER A 75 -22.09 -5.39 18.41
N GLY A 76 -22.65 -4.30 18.94
CA GLY A 76 -24.06 -3.93 18.81
C GLY A 76 -24.93 -4.56 19.89
N THR A 77 -26.21 -4.75 19.58
CA THR A 77 -27.19 -5.40 20.46
C THR A 77 -26.77 -6.84 20.76
N ILE A 78 -26.79 -7.23 22.03
CA ILE A 78 -26.40 -8.58 22.45
C ILE A 78 -27.59 -9.51 22.71
N VAL A 79 -28.79 -8.94 22.82
CA VAL A 79 -30.05 -9.66 23.00
C VAL A 79 -30.98 -9.36 21.82
N ALA A 80 -31.87 -10.30 21.51
CA ALA A 80 -32.79 -10.22 20.39
C ALA A 80 -34.14 -10.83 20.76
N ALA A 81 -35.16 -10.59 19.92
CA ALA A 81 -36.51 -11.11 20.13
C ALA A 81 -36.55 -12.65 20.08
N ASN A 82 -35.74 -13.25 19.21
CA ASN A 82 -35.45 -14.68 19.21
C ASN A 82 -34.10 -14.91 19.89
N TYR A 83 -34.05 -15.82 20.88
CA TYR A 83 -32.83 -16.10 21.62
C TYR A 83 -31.72 -16.71 20.73
N GLU A 84 -32.07 -17.39 19.64
CA GLU A 84 -31.09 -17.94 18.69
C GLU A 84 -30.31 -16.85 17.94
N ASP A 85 -30.90 -15.66 17.81
CA ASP A 85 -30.26 -14.48 17.21
C ASP A 85 -29.51 -13.63 18.26
N SER A 86 -29.52 -14.02 19.53
CA SER A 86 -28.85 -13.31 20.61
C SER A 86 -27.36 -13.63 20.63
N LEU A 87 -26.53 -12.60 20.50
CA LEU A 87 -25.08 -12.72 20.67
C LEU A 87 -24.71 -13.20 22.08
N LEU A 88 -25.45 -12.78 23.11
CA LEU A 88 -25.27 -13.26 24.47
C LEU A 88 -25.44 -14.79 24.53
N TRP A 89 -26.50 -15.33 23.90
CA TRP A 89 -26.72 -16.77 23.80
C TRP A 89 -25.61 -17.46 23.01
N GLU A 90 -25.26 -16.94 21.83
CA GLU A 90 -24.18 -17.48 20.99
C GLU A 90 -22.86 -17.63 21.79
N MET A 91 -22.49 -16.62 22.56
CA MET A 91 -21.25 -16.60 23.32
C MET A 91 -21.25 -17.59 24.49
N ILE A 92 -22.36 -17.71 25.22
CA ILE A 92 -22.44 -18.65 26.35
C ILE A 92 -22.69 -20.10 25.91
N ALA A 93 -23.46 -20.32 24.84
CA ALA A 93 -23.75 -21.65 24.31
C ALA A 93 -22.52 -22.30 23.67
N ASN A 94 -21.68 -21.50 23.01
CA ASN A 94 -20.40 -21.96 22.44
C ASN A 94 -19.26 -22.04 23.47
N GLN A 95 -19.54 -21.83 24.77
CA GLN A 95 -18.54 -21.79 25.84
C GLN A 95 -17.42 -20.76 25.59
N ALA A 96 -17.69 -19.73 24.80
CA ALA A 96 -16.75 -18.64 24.57
C ALA A 96 -16.72 -17.66 25.75
N MET A 97 -17.81 -17.62 26.54
CA MET A 97 -17.93 -16.85 27.78
C MET A 97 -18.62 -17.68 28.87
N PRO A 98 -18.17 -17.60 30.14
CA PRO A 98 -16.98 -16.86 30.61
C PRO A 98 -15.65 -17.48 30.11
N PRO A 99 -14.55 -16.70 30.07
CA PRO A 99 -13.21 -17.21 29.70
C PRO A 99 -12.76 -18.41 30.55
N GLU A 100 -11.87 -19.26 30.03
CA GLU A 100 -11.44 -20.51 30.70
C GLU A 100 -10.92 -20.31 32.14
N ASP A 101 -10.34 -19.15 32.45
CA ASP A 101 -9.83 -18.77 33.76
C ASP A 101 -10.89 -18.22 34.74
N GLU A 102 -12.12 -18.05 34.28
CA GLU A 102 -13.25 -17.57 35.08
C GLU A 102 -14.28 -18.69 35.39
N PRO A 103 -15.12 -18.53 36.43
CA PRO A 103 -16.10 -19.53 36.80
C PRO A 103 -17.07 -19.85 35.65
N GLN A 104 -17.02 -21.08 35.14
CA GLN A 104 -17.85 -21.53 34.02
C GLN A 104 -19.34 -21.65 34.37
N LEU A 105 -20.19 -21.61 33.34
CA LEU A 105 -21.63 -21.84 33.45
C LEU A 105 -21.93 -23.33 33.50
N SER A 106 -22.70 -23.77 34.49
CA SER A 106 -23.24 -25.14 34.55
C SER A 106 -24.38 -25.33 33.54
N ALA A 107 -24.67 -26.59 33.21
CA ALA A 107 -25.79 -26.93 32.32
C ALA A 107 -27.14 -26.36 32.83
N GLN A 108 -27.34 -26.32 34.15
CA GLN A 108 -28.54 -25.76 34.75
C GLN A 108 -28.59 -24.23 34.63
N GLU A 109 -27.47 -23.53 34.79
CA GLU A 109 -27.39 -22.07 34.61
C GLU A 109 -27.61 -21.69 33.14
N LEU A 110 -27.06 -22.45 32.19
CA LEU A 110 -27.31 -22.25 30.76
C LEU A 110 -28.79 -22.40 30.41
N GLU A 111 -29.46 -23.43 30.93
CA GLU A 111 -30.89 -23.65 30.72
C GLU A 111 -31.73 -22.50 31.30
N ILE A 112 -31.34 -21.96 32.47
CA ILE A 112 -32.00 -20.78 33.06
C ILE A 112 -31.83 -19.55 32.16
N LEU A 113 -30.62 -19.29 31.66
CA LEU A 113 -30.35 -18.15 30.78
C LEU A 113 -31.05 -18.28 29.42
N LYS A 114 -31.12 -19.50 28.86
CA LYS A 114 -31.86 -19.80 27.63
C LYS A 114 -33.34 -19.46 27.80
N ASN A 115 -33.98 -20.05 28.82
CA ASN A 115 -35.38 -19.83 29.12
C ASN A 115 -35.66 -18.35 29.40
N TRP A 116 -34.73 -17.67 30.08
CA TRP A 116 -34.85 -16.23 30.33
C TRP A 116 -34.84 -15.41 29.04
N LEU A 117 -33.91 -15.68 28.11
CA LEU A 117 -33.86 -14.99 26.81
C LEU A 117 -35.11 -15.28 25.97
N GLU A 118 -35.55 -16.55 25.93
CA GLU A 118 -36.72 -16.98 25.16
C GLU A 118 -38.02 -16.38 25.69
N GLN A 119 -38.20 -16.33 27.02
CA GLN A 119 -39.40 -15.77 27.66
C GLN A 119 -39.41 -14.24 27.69
N SER A 120 -38.23 -13.61 27.82
CA SER A 120 -38.14 -12.15 27.89
C SER A 120 -38.45 -11.48 26.56
N LYS A 121 -38.24 -12.17 25.43
CA LYS A 121 -38.44 -11.66 24.07
C LYS A 121 -37.96 -10.21 23.94
N PHE A 122 -36.67 -10.01 24.21
CA PHE A 122 -36.09 -8.67 24.25
C PHE A 122 -36.38 -7.92 22.96
N GLU A 123 -37.30 -6.95 23.04
CA GLU A 123 -37.48 -6.03 21.93
C GLU A 123 -36.30 -5.07 21.92
N PRO A 124 -35.73 -4.78 20.73
CA PRO A 124 -34.71 -3.75 20.62
C PRO A 124 -35.25 -2.47 21.25
N ILE A 125 -34.42 -1.74 22.01
CA ILE A 125 -34.78 -0.38 22.39
C ILE A 125 -35.03 0.37 21.08
N ALA A 126 -36.28 0.76 20.83
CA ALA A 126 -36.60 1.67 19.75
C ALA A 126 -35.74 2.92 19.97
N LYS A 127 -34.85 3.21 19.03
CA LYS A 127 -34.07 4.44 19.05
C LYS A 127 -35.08 5.59 19.13
N GLU A 128 -35.00 6.45 20.15
CA GLU A 128 -35.91 7.59 20.27
C GLU A 128 -35.73 8.51 19.05
N GLY A 129 -36.71 8.50 18.14
CA GLY A 129 -36.74 9.28 16.91
C GLY A 129 -35.72 8.84 15.84
N THR A 130 -36.01 9.20 14.59
CA THR A 130 -34.99 9.10 13.52
C THR A 130 -34.28 10.44 13.43
N SER A 131 -32.95 10.46 13.59
CA SER A 131 -32.17 11.72 13.50
C SER A 131 -31.54 11.88 12.12
N GLN A 132 -31.01 13.07 11.81
CA GLN A 132 -30.21 13.24 10.58
C GLN A 132 -29.02 12.28 10.50
N TRP A 133 -28.48 11.83 11.63
CA TRP A 133 -27.32 10.94 11.68
C TRP A 133 -27.66 9.50 11.29
N ASP A 134 -28.95 9.14 11.30
CA ASP A 134 -29.46 7.88 10.76
C ASP A 134 -29.68 7.96 9.24
N ILE A 135 -29.89 9.18 8.71
CA ILE A 135 -30.22 9.43 7.30
C ILE A 135 -28.99 9.74 6.46
N LEU A 136 -28.04 10.53 6.97
CA LEU A 136 -26.84 10.90 6.22
C LEU A 136 -26.03 9.70 5.71
N PRO A 137 -25.83 8.60 6.47
CA PRO A 137 -25.17 7.41 5.94
C PRO A 137 -25.91 6.80 4.74
N VAL A 138 -27.25 6.77 4.76
CA VAL A 138 -28.06 6.29 3.64
C VAL A 138 -27.86 7.17 2.42
N LEU A 139 -27.94 8.50 2.58
CA LEU A 139 -27.72 9.43 1.48
C LEU A 139 -26.30 9.35 0.91
N GLN A 140 -25.30 9.16 1.77
CA GLN A 140 -23.90 8.96 1.35
C GLN A 140 -23.74 7.71 0.50
N LEU A 141 -24.33 6.60 0.93
CA LEU A 141 -24.23 5.31 0.25
C LEU A 141 -25.00 5.26 -1.08
N ARG A 142 -26.13 5.97 -1.16
CA ARG A 142 -27.07 5.87 -2.29
C ARG A 142 -27.01 7.05 -3.26
N CYS A 143 -26.71 8.25 -2.79
CA CYS A 143 -27.00 9.48 -3.53
C CYS A 143 -25.77 10.39 -3.77
N VAL A 144 -24.83 10.48 -2.83
CA VAL A 144 -23.74 11.47 -2.85
C VAL A 144 -22.74 11.29 -4.00
N VAL A 145 -22.68 10.11 -4.61
CA VAL A 145 -21.86 9.88 -5.82
C VAL A 145 -22.26 10.80 -6.98
N CYS A 146 -23.56 11.15 -7.09
CA CYS A 146 -24.08 12.04 -8.14
C CYS A 146 -24.59 13.40 -7.59
N HIS A 147 -24.87 13.47 -6.30
CA HIS A 147 -25.41 14.66 -5.61
C HIS A 147 -24.56 15.01 -4.37
N GLY A 148 -23.26 15.22 -4.58
CA GLY A 148 -22.26 15.47 -3.54
C GLY A 148 -21.25 16.54 -3.91
N LYS A 149 -20.08 16.57 -3.25
CA LYS A 149 -19.06 17.61 -3.45
C LYS A 149 -18.51 17.64 -4.88
N GLN A 150 -18.21 16.46 -5.43
CA GLN A 150 -17.49 16.33 -6.69
C GLN A 150 -18.42 16.43 -7.90
N VAL A 151 -19.63 15.90 -7.76
CA VAL A 151 -20.66 15.91 -8.79
C VAL A 151 -21.94 16.41 -8.14
N THR A 152 -22.43 17.55 -8.61
CA THR A 152 -23.68 18.16 -8.16
C THR A 152 -24.71 18.12 -9.30
N GLU A 153 -25.20 16.94 -9.67
CA GLU A 153 -26.23 16.85 -10.71
C GLU A 153 -27.47 17.64 -10.30
N ALA A 154 -28.03 18.36 -11.28
CA ALA A 154 -29.10 19.35 -11.05
C ALA A 154 -28.76 20.42 -9.99
N GLY A 155 -27.47 20.65 -9.68
CA GLY A 155 -27.04 21.60 -8.65
C GLY A 155 -27.36 21.17 -7.22
N LEU A 156 -27.65 19.88 -6.98
CA LEU A 156 -28.03 19.33 -5.69
C LEU A 156 -26.83 18.75 -4.94
N ASP A 157 -26.72 19.04 -3.63
CA ASP A 157 -25.74 18.46 -2.70
C ASP A 157 -26.45 17.90 -1.46
N LEU A 158 -26.36 16.59 -1.25
CA LEU A 158 -27.05 15.85 -0.19
C LEU A 158 -26.14 15.50 1.01
N ARG A 159 -24.96 16.12 1.13
CA ARG A 159 -23.99 15.77 2.19
C ARG A 159 -24.32 16.35 3.56
N THR A 160 -25.07 17.45 3.63
CA THR A 160 -25.34 18.17 4.88
C THR A 160 -26.80 18.55 4.99
N HIS A 161 -27.33 18.68 6.21
CA HIS A 161 -28.69 19.15 6.44
C HIS A 161 -29.01 20.46 5.71
N ALA A 162 -28.12 21.45 5.85
CA ALA A 162 -28.25 22.75 5.20
C ALA A 162 -28.31 22.65 3.67
N SER A 163 -27.48 21.78 3.06
CA SER A 163 -27.47 21.59 1.61
C SER A 163 -28.70 20.83 1.10
N ILE A 164 -29.22 19.87 1.88
CA ILE A 164 -30.46 19.14 1.59
C ILE A 164 -31.66 20.12 1.55
N LEU A 165 -31.76 21.03 2.54
CA LEU A 165 -32.82 22.04 2.58
C LEU A 165 -32.69 23.08 1.48
N LYS A 166 -31.46 23.52 1.17
CA LYS A 166 -31.20 24.43 0.03
C LYS A 166 -31.70 23.83 -1.28
N GLY A 167 -31.54 22.52 -1.45
CA GLY A 167 -31.98 21.80 -2.64
C GLY A 167 -31.17 22.12 -3.90
N GLY A 168 -31.73 21.77 -5.05
CA GLY A 168 -31.11 21.96 -6.36
C GLY A 168 -31.87 22.93 -7.25
N LYS A 169 -31.64 22.87 -8.56
CA LYS A 169 -32.32 23.67 -9.58
C LYS A 169 -33.85 23.51 -9.58
N SER A 170 -34.36 22.41 -9.03
CA SER A 170 -35.79 22.10 -8.94
C SER A 170 -36.42 22.46 -7.58
N GLY A 171 -35.70 23.19 -6.72
CA GLY A 171 -36.14 23.55 -5.37
C GLY A 171 -35.59 22.64 -4.27
N PRO A 172 -36.12 22.77 -3.03
CA PRO A 172 -35.70 21.98 -1.87
C PRO A 172 -35.79 20.47 -2.10
N ALA A 173 -34.81 19.71 -1.62
CA ALA A 173 -34.85 18.25 -1.74
C ALA A 173 -35.91 17.63 -0.81
N ILE A 174 -36.06 18.22 0.39
CA ILE A 174 -37.06 17.81 1.37
C ILE A 174 -37.85 19.03 1.86
N ILE A 175 -39.06 18.77 2.34
CA ILE A 175 -39.90 19.73 3.04
C ILE A 175 -40.14 19.16 4.45
N PRO A 176 -39.50 19.73 5.50
CA PRO A 176 -39.69 19.29 6.87
C PRO A 176 -41.18 19.20 7.24
N GLY A 177 -41.58 18.09 7.84
CA GLY A 177 -42.95 17.76 8.21
C GLY A 177 -43.84 17.28 7.06
N ASN A 178 -43.36 17.27 5.81
CA ASN A 178 -44.16 16.86 4.64
C ASN A 178 -43.41 15.89 3.71
N PRO A 179 -43.37 14.59 4.05
CA PRO A 179 -42.72 13.57 3.23
C PRO A 179 -43.32 13.46 1.81
N THR A 180 -44.64 13.53 1.69
CA THR A 180 -45.34 13.37 0.40
C THR A 180 -45.03 14.49 -0.59
N GLU A 181 -44.81 15.72 -0.12
CA GLU A 181 -44.43 16.85 -0.98
C GLU A 181 -42.93 16.96 -1.22
N SER A 182 -42.10 16.22 -0.46
CA SER A 182 -40.65 16.23 -0.58
C SER A 182 -40.18 15.65 -1.91
N LEU A 183 -39.46 16.45 -2.71
CA LEU A 183 -39.04 16.09 -4.05
C LEU A 183 -38.15 14.83 -4.09
N LEU A 184 -37.27 14.68 -3.09
CA LEU A 184 -36.40 13.51 -2.94
C LEU A 184 -37.22 12.21 -2.90
N LEU A 185 -38.24 12.15 -2.03
CA LEU A 185 -39.11 10.98 -1.90
C LEU A 185 -39.97 10.76 -3.14
N LYS A 186 -40.51 11.82 -3.76
CA LYS A 186 -41.24 11.70 -5.05
C LYS A 186 -40.39 11.02 -6.13
N LYS A 187 -39.11 11.39 -6.23
CA LYS A 187 -38.18 10.81 -7.20
C LYS A 187 -37.78 9.37 -6.89
N ILE A 188 -37.62 9.04 -5.60
CA ILE A 188 -37.36 7.67 -5.14
C ILE A 188 -38.55 6.75 -5.45
N HIS A 189 -39.77 7.16 -5.07
CA HIS A 189 -40.99 6.39 -5.30
C HIS A 189 -41.33 6.22 -6.79
N ALA A 190 -41.01 7.22 -7.62
CA ALA A 190 -41.12 7.11 -9.07
C ALA A 190 -40.07 6.17 -9.71
N GLY A 191 -39.10 5.66 -8.95
CA GLY A 191 -38.01 4.84 -9.46
C GLY A 191 -37.04 5.59 -10.36
N GLU A 192 -37.06 6.94 -10.32
CA GLU A 192 -36.18 7.80 -11.10
C GLU A 192 -34.80 7.94 -10.43
N MET A 193 -34.73 7.76 -9.11
CA MET A 193 -33.50 7.88 -8.33
C MET A 193 -33.27 6.66 -7.42
N PRO A 194 -32.10 5.99 -7.50
CA PRO A 194 -31.04 6.20 -8.50
C PRO A 194 -31.46 5.70 -9.90
N PRO A 195 -31.03 6.36 -11.00
CA PRO A 195 -31.42 5.95 -12.36
C PRO A 195 -30.90 4.54 -12.69
N LYS A 196 -31.79 3.61 -13.04
CA LYS A 196 -31.44 2.18 -13.27
C LYS A 196 -30.24 1.98 -14.20
N ARG A 197 -30.14 2.76 -15.27
CA ARG A 197 -29.05 2.68 -16.28
C ARG A 197 -27.66 3.07 -15.74
N ARG A 198 -27.58 3.74 -14.58
CA ARG A 198 -26.33 4.28 -14.02
C ARG A 198 -25.88 3.60 -12.72
N ILE A 199 -26.64 2.64 -12.20
CA ILE A 199 -26.35 1.94 -10.94
C ILE A 199 -24.93 1.35 -10.96
N VAL A 200 -24.59 0.64 -12.03
CA VAL A 200 -23.26 0.01 -12.20
C VAL A 200 -22.19 1.06 -12.48
N GLU A 201 -22.47 2.05 -13.32
CA GLU A 201 -21.56 3.15 -13.66
C GLU A 201 -21.11 3.93 -12.40
N ALA A 202 -22.06 4.29 -11.55
CA ALA A 202 -21.82 4.99 -10.29
C ALA A 202 -21.40 4.05 -9.14
N SER A 203 -21.45 2.73 -9.34
CA SER A 203 -21.18 1.71 -8.31
C SER A 203 -21.99 1.93 -7.02
N ILE A 204 -23.29 2.19 -7.18
CA ILE A 204 -24.27 2.36 -6.09
C ILE A 204 -25.32 1.25 -6.18
N LYS A 205 -26.08 1.02 -5.09
CA LYS A 205 -27.24 0.11 -5.12
C LYS A 205 -28.53 0.90 -4.94
N VAL A 206 -29.65 0.30 -5.33
CA VAL A 206 -30.98 0.86 -5.10
C VAL A 206 -31.23 1.00 -3.61
N ILE A 207 -31.90 2.07 -3.22
CA ILE A 207 -32.35 2.30 -1.84
C ILE A 207 -33.38 1.24 -1.44
N THR A 208 -33.27 0.71 -0.22
CA THR A 208 -34.16 -0.34 0.29
C THR A 208 -35.44 0.24 0.90
N SER A 209 -36.50 -0.57 1.02
CA SER A 209 -37.75 -0.13 1.65
C SER A 209 -37.56 0.36 3.09
N ALA A 210 -36.73 -0.32 3.89
CA ALA A 210 -36.41 0.10 5.25
C ALA A 210 -35.63 1.43 5.31
N GLU A 211 -34.76 1.69 4.33
CA GLU A 211 -34.10 3.00 4.21
C GLU A 211 -35.11 4.10 3.82
N ILE A 212 -36.05 3.80 2.93
CA ILE A 212 -37.12 4.75 2.54
C ILE A 212 -37.98 5.11 3.76
N GLU A 213 -38.42 4.12 4.53
CA GLU A 213 -39.23 4.32 5.74
C GLU A 213 -38.52 5.21 6.77
N LYS A 214 -37.20 5.04 6.95
CA LYS A 214 -36.39 5.93 7.79
C LYS A 214 -36.41 7.37 7.28
N LEU A 215 -36.21 7.59 5.97
CA LEU A 215 -36.28 8.93 5.39
C LEU A 215 -37.66 9.57 5.57
N GLU A 216 -38.73 8.81 5.34
CA GLU A 216 -40.11 9.27 5.50
C GLU A 216 -40.39 9.68 6.95
N THR A 217 -39.99 8.84 7.90
CA THR A 217 -40.14 9.09 9.34
C THR A 217 -39.38 10.34 9.76
N TRP A 218 -38.09 10.44 9.41
CA TRP A 218 -37.28 11.62 9.74
C TRP A 218 -37.86 12.91 9.16
N ILE A 219 -38.34 12.89 7.91
CA ILE A 219 -38.97 14.06 7.30
C ILE A 219 -40.29 14.39 8.00
N ALA A 220 -41.12 13.39 8.32
CA ALA A 220 -42.39 13.58 9.03
C ALA A 220 -42.19 14.19 10.42
N GLU A 221 -41.14 13.78 11.12
CA GLU A 221 -40.70 14.30 12.43
C GLU A 221 -40.08 15.71 12.35
N GLY A 222 -40.08 16.34 11.17
CA GLY A 222 -39.59 17.71 10.99
C GLY A 222 -38.13 17.80 10.58
N ALA A 223 -37.51 16.70 10.16
CA ALA A 223 -36.13 16.62 9.69
C ALA A 223 -35.14 17.25 10.69
N SER A 224 -35.07 16.71 11.91
CA SER A 224 -34.24 17.27 13.00
C SER A 224 -32.77 17.45 12.59
N ASN A 225 -32.14 18.50 13.12
CA ASN A 225 -30.74 18.87 12.86
C ASN A 225 -29.93 18.89 14.17
N ASP A 226 -30.02 17.81 14.94
CA ASP A 226 -29.32 17.73 16.22
C ASP A 226 -27.80 17.66 16.02
N PRO A 227 -26.98 18.33 16.85
CA PRO A 227 -25.53 18.26 16.74
C PRO A 227 -25.04 16.82 16.96
N PRO A 228 -23.97 16.38 16.25
CA PRO A 228 -23.46 15.03 16.42
C PRO A 228 -22.73 14.90 17.74
N VAL A 229 -22.92 13.76 18.42
CA VAL A 229 -22.01 13.31 19.48
C VAL A 229 -20.84 12.60 18.78
N ILE A 230 -19.67 13.25 18.78
CA ILE A 230 -18.45 12.74 18.12
C ILE A 230 -17.53 12.15 19.18
N ASP A 231 -17.26 10.84 19.08
CA ASP A 231 -16.24 10.18 19.89
C ASP A 231 -14.84 10.67 19.45
N SER A 232 -14.21 11.50 20.27
CA SER A 232 -12.95 12.19 19.97
C SER A 232 -11.87 11.80 20.98
N LEU A 233 -10.67 11.50 20.50
CA LEU A 233 -9.53 11.10 21.34
C LEU A 233 -9.11 12.23 22.30
N GLY A 234 -8.86 11.89 23.56
CA GLY A 234 -8.39 12.82 24.60
C GLY A 234 -9.47 13.76 25.17
N VAL A 235 -10.75 13.52 24.90
CA VAL A 235 -11.85 14.20 25.59
C VAL A 235 -12.21 13.47 26.89
N GLU A 236 -12.33 12.15 26.81
CA GLU A 236 -12.49 11.24 27.94
C GLU A 236 -11.47 10.09 27.78
N PRO A 237 -10.93 9.52 28.87
CA PRO A 237 -10.11 8.31 28.78
C PRO A 237 -10.86 7.17 28.09
N ASP A 238 -10.16 6.39 27.27
CA ASP A 238 -10.78 5.25 26.61
C ASP A 238 -11.07 4.14 27.64
N PRO A 239 -12.34 3.73 27.84
CA PRO A 239 -12.70 2.77 28.89
C PRO A 239 -12.12 1.37 28.66
N LEU A 240 -11.61 1.09 27.46
CA LEU A 240 -11.02 -0.19 27.09
C LEU A 240 -9.49 -0.21 27.14
N VAL A 241 -8.85 0.90 27.54
CA VAL A 241 -7.40 0.99 27.63
C VAL A 241 -7.00 1.50 29.00
N SER A 242 -6.44 0.62 29.82
CA SER A 242 -5.99 0.90 31.18
C SER A 242 -4.60 1.54 31.23
N GLU A 243 -4.17 2.01 32.39
CA GLU A 243 -2.78 2.43 32.61
C GLU A 243 -1.81 1.24 32.57
N ASP A 244 -2.22 0.06 33.05
CA ASP A 244 -1.44 -1.17 32.98
C ASP A 244 -1.15 -1.57 31.52
N ASP A 245 -2.13 -1.38 30.62
CA ASP A 245 -1.93 -1.58 29.19
C ASP A 245 -0.83 -0.66 28.64
N ARG A 246 -0.81 0.62 29.05
CA ARG A 246 0.20 1.61 28.64
C ARG A 246 1.58 1.34 29.24
N ASP A 247 1.63 0.63 30.36
CA ASP A 247 2.86 0.21 31.02
C ASP A 247 3.54 -1.01 30.36
N PHE A 248 2.95 -1.58 29.32
CA PHE A 248 3.60 -2.61 28.51
C PHE A 248 4.86 -2.08 27.81
N TRP A 249 5.96 -2.85 27.83
CA TRP A 249 7.30 -2.41 27.39
C TRP A 249 7.32 -1.71 26.02
N ALA A 250 6.51 -2.18 25.07
CA ALA A 250 6.49 -1.66 23.70
C ALA A 250 5.73 -0.34 23.56
N PHE A 251 4.84 -0.01 24.49
CA PHE A 251 3.99 1.19 24.46
C PHE A 251 4.57 2.34 25.30
N LYS A 252 5.63 2.07 26.05
CA LYS A 252 6.40 3.09 26.76
C LYS A 252 7.40 3.77 25.84
N VAL A 253 7.68 5.05 26.09
CA VAL A 253 8.74 5.79 25.40
C VAL A 253 10.09 5.06 25.59
N PRO A 254 10.88 4.82 24.53
CA PRO A 254 12.20 4.19 24.67
C PRO A 254 13.15 5.07 25.47
N LEU A 255 13.90 4.45 26.39
CA LEU A 255 14.90 5.10 27.22
C LEU A 255 16.31 4.66 26.83
N LYS A 256 17.30 5.56 26.90
CA LYS A 256 18.70 5.18 26.62
C LYS A 256 19.23 4.30 27.74
N SER A 257 19.17 2.99 27.56
CA SER A 257 19.66 2.00 28.52
C SER A 257 21.13 2.24 28.90
N ALA A 258 21.47 1.97 30.16
CA ALA A 258 22.87 1.93 30.60
C ALA A 258 23.61 0.80 29.87
N ILE A 259 24.85 1.07 29.47
CA ILE A 259 25.69 0.11 28.75
C ILE A 259 26.21 -0.92 29.78
N PRO A 260 26.00 -2.24 29.56
CA PRO A 260 26.52 -3.27 30.46
C PRO A 260 28.04 -3.34 30.44
N GLU A 261 28.64 -3.82 31.53
CA GLU A 261 30.08 -4.11 31.64
C GLU A 261 30.27 -5.64 31.65
N PRO A 262 30.44 -6.29 30.49
CA PRO A 262 30.65 -7.74 30.41
C PRO A 262 32.01 -8.17 30.98
N ASN A 263 32.15 -9.44 31.37
CA ASN A 263 33.37 -9.95 31.99
C ASN A 263 34.53 -10.11 30.99
N THR A 264 34.21 -10.46 29.74
CA THR A 264 35.21 -10.70 28.70
C THR A 264 35.79 -9.37 28.19
N VAL A 265 37.06 -9.12 28.50
CA VAL A 265 37.78 -7.91 28.08
C VAL A 265 38.32 -8.07 26.66
N GLY A 266 38.22 -7.01 25.85
CA GLY A 266 38.88 -6.91 24.53
C GLY A 266 38.11 -7.50 23.35
N TRP A 267 36.93 -8.09 23.56
CA TRP A 267 36.05 -8.53 22.47
C TRP A 267 35.19 -7.39 21.91
N SER A 268 34.66 -6.51 22.76
CA SER A 268 33.75 -5.44 22.35
C SER A 268 34.48 -4.31 21.60
N GLN A 269 34.03 -4.01 20.37
CA GLN A 269 34.49 -2.86 19.58
C GLN A 269 33.58 -1.64 19.74
N ASN A 270 32.29 -1.86 19.99
CA ASN A 270 31.34 -0.79 20.26
C ASN A 270 30.26 -1.19 21.29
N ASN A 271 29.31 -0.29 21.54
CA ASN A 271 28.30 -0.48 22.59
C ASN A 271 27.33 -1.63 22.29
N ILE A 272 27.08 -2.00 21.02
CA ILE A 272 26.23 -3.16 20.67
C ILE A 272 26.84 -4.42 21.28
N ASP A 273 28.15 -4.57 21.14
CA ASP A 273 28.88 -5.75 21.63
C ASP A 273 28.75 -5.90 23.13
N SER A 274 28.68 -4.80 23.89
CA SER A 274 28.53 -4.86 25.34
C SER A 274 27.19 -5.47 25.75
N PHE A 275 26.09 -5.12 25.05
CA PHE A 275 24.77 -5.71 25.31
C PHE A 275 24.69 -7.17 24.89
N VAL A 276 25.25 -7.51 23.72
CA VAL A 276 25.21 -8.88 23.18
C VAL A 276 26.09 -9.81 24.01
N LEU A 277 27.32 -9.41 24.31
CA LEU A 277 28.27 -10.20 25.10
C LEU A 277 27.73 -10.49 26.50
N ASN A 278 27.10 -9.51 27.15
CA ASN A 278 26.45 -9.73 28.44
C ASN A 278 25.39 -10.85 28.37
N ARG A 279 24.60 -10.94 27.29
CA ARG A 279 23.62 -12.03 27.11
C ARG A 279 24.28 -13.37 26.78
N ILE A 280 25.33 -13.37 25.95
CA ILE A 280 26.14 -14.57 25.65
C ILE A 280 26.71 -15.17 26.94
N GLU A 281 27.31 -14.33 27.79
CA GLU A 281 27.91 -14.76 29.06
C GLU A 281 26.86 -15.28 30.05
N GLN A 282 25.71 -14.61 30.16
CA GLN A 282 24.58 -15.07 30.99
C GLN A 282 24.02 -16.42 30.52
N ALA A 283 24.08 -16.69 29.21
CA ALA A 283 23.70 -17.99 28.64
C ALA A 283 24.82 -19.06 28.77
N GLY A 284 25.96 -18.71 29.37
CA GLY A 284 27.12 -19.59 29.51
C GLY A 284 27.78 -19.94 28.19
N LEU A 285 27.63 -19.11 27.16
CA LEU A 285 28.25 -19.28 25.85
C LEU A 285 29.52 -18.43 25.73
N LYS A 286 30.28 -18.67 24.66
CA LYS A 286 31.39 -17.81 24.25
C LYS A 286 31.13 -17.30 22.83
N PRO A 287 31.52 -16.06 22.49
CA PRO A 287 31.39 -15.59 21.12
C PRO A 287 32.33 -16.37 20.19
N SER A 288 31.92 -16.52 18.93
CA SER A 288 32.74 -17.07 17.85
C SER A 288 33.93 -16.18 17.55
N SER A 289 34.97 -16.78 16.95
CA SER A 289 36.09 -16.03 16.38
C SER A 289 35.61 -15.09 15.26
N PRO A 290 36.32 -13.99 14.99
CA PRO A 290 36.07 -13.16 13.81
C PRO A 290 36.12 -13.98 12.51
N ALA A 291 35.32 -13.59 11.52
CA ALA A 291 35.38 -14.12 10.17
C ALA A 291 36.65 -13.62 9.44
N ASN A 292 37.10 -14.36 8.44
CA ASN A 292 38.22 -13.93 7.59
C ASN A 292 37.80 -12.76 6.67
N LYS A 293 38.80 -12.07 6.10
CA LYS A 293 38.54 -10.89 5.24
C LYS A 293 37.69 -11.25 4.01
N GLU A 294 37.86 -12.44 3.43
CA GLU A 294 37.10 -12.93 2.27
C GLU A 294 35.60 -13.04 2.57
N THR A 295 35.23 -13.65 3.70
CA THR A 295 33.84 -13.73 4.16
C THR A 295 33.30 -12.35 4.49
N LEU A 296 34.07 -11.49 5.17
CA LEU A 296 33.62 -10.15 5.55
C LEU A 296 33.29 -9.28 4.33
N ILE A 297 34.16 -9.20 3.32
CA ILE A 297 33.86 -8.38 2.13
C ILE A 297 32.65 -8.92 1.38
N ARG A 298 32.54 -10.24 1.22
CA ARG A 298 31.40 -10.86 0.56
C ARG A 298 30.10 -10.52 1.30
N ARG A 299 30.08 -10.68 2.61
CA ARG A 299 28.93 -10.36 3.48
C ARG A 299 28.53 -8.90 3.38
N VAL A 300 29.47 -7.96 3.49
CA VAL A 300 29.24 -6.50 3.38
C VAL A 300 28.58 -6.15 2.05
N TYR A 301 29.08 -6.68 0.94
CA TYR A 301 28.55 -6.40 -0.40
C TYR A 301 27.15 -6.95 -0.60
N PHE A 302 26.86 -8.17 -0.12
CA PHE A 302 25.52 -8.71 -0.19
C PHE A 302 24.55 -7.96 0.73
N ASP A 303 24.92 -7.71 1.99
CA ASP A 303 24.03 -7.04 2.94
C ASP A 303 23.67 -5.61 2.51
N LEU A 304 24.64 -4.86 1.99
CA LEU A 304 24.42 -3.46 1.61
C LEU A 304 24.01 -3.24 0.16
N LEU A 305 24.53 -4.02 -0.81
CA LEU A 305 24.28 -3.81 -2.24
C LEU A 305 23.47 -4.93 -2.89
N GLY A 306 23.44 -6.12 -2.32
CA GLY A 306 22.77 -7.29 -2.88
C GLY A 306 23.42 -7.85 -4.15
N ILE A 307 24.70 -7.60 -4.36
CA ILE A 307 25.52 -8.08 -5.49
C ILE A 307 26.91 -8.45 -4.99
N PRO A 308 27.64 -9.37 -5.64
CA PRO A 308 28.99 -9.73 -5.23
C PRO A 308 29.99 -8.59 -5.46
N PRO A 309 31.10 -8.53 -4.69
CA PRO A 309 32.21 -7.61 -4.98
C PRO A 309 32.91 -7.99 -6.28
N THR A 310 33.53 -7.01 -6.95
CA THR A 310 34.44 -7.28 -8.06
C THR A 310 35.77 -7.84 -7.56
N ILE A 311 36.54 -8.46 -8.44
CA ILE A 311 37.83 -9.05 -8.11
C ILE A 311 38.79 -7.98 -7.59
N GLU A 312 38.78 -6.81 -8.22
CA GLU A 312 39.63 -5.68 -7.85
C GLU A 312 39.29 -5.21 -6.43
N GLN A 313 38.00 -5.17 -6.09
CA GLN A 313 37.53 -4.78 -4.75
C GLN A 313 37.93 -5.81 -3.69
N VAL A 314 37.85 -7.11 -4.01
CA VAL A 314 38.34 -8.18 -3.13
C VAL A 314 39.85 -8.03 -2.91
N GLN A 315 40.63 -7.93 -3.98
CA GLN A 315 42.09 -7.82 -3.89
C GLN A 315 42.52 -6.58 -3.12
N GLU A 316 41.89 -5.43 -3.38
CA GLU A 316 42.16 -4.18 -2.66
C GLU A 316 42.00 -4.37 -1.15
N PHE A 317 40.85 -4.89 -0.70
CA PHE A 317 40.57 -5.09 0.72
C PHE A 317 41.47 -6.16 1.37
N LEU A 318 41.75 -7.27 0.68
CA LEU A 318 42.62 -8.32 1.20
C LEU A 318 44.05 -7.79 1.44
N SER A 319 44.54 -6.93 0.53
CA SER A 319 45.88 -6.34 0.61
C SER A 319 46.01 -5.14 1.54
N ASP A 320 44.89 -4.59 2.03
CA ASP A 320 44.91 -3.43 2.93
C ASP A 320 45.07 -3.89 4.39
N ASP A 321 46.27 -3.67 4.94
CA ASP A 321 46.63 -3.97 6.33
C ASP A 321 46.43 -2.77 7.29
N SER A 322 45.81 -1.70 6.81
CA SER A 322 45.44 -0.55 7.65
C SER A 322 44.48 -0.98 8.78
N PRO A 323 44.64 -0.45 10.00
CA PRO A 323 43.68 -0.69 11.08
C PRO A 323 42.28 -0.14 10.78
N MET A 324 42.12 0.71 9.76
CA MET A 324 40.84 1.25 9.30
C MET A 324 40.32 0.62 8.00
N ALA A 325 40.97 -0.43 7.49
CA ALA A 325 40.63 -1.03 6.20
C ALA A 325 39.16 -1.45 6.13
N TYR A 326 38.62 -2.00 7.23
CA TYR A 326 37.25 -2.49 7.30
C TYR A 326 36.21 -1.36 7.37
N GLU A 327 36.47 -0.32 8.16
CA GLU A 327 35.61 0.86 8.25
C GLU A 327 35.58 1.62 6.91
N GLN A 328 36.72 1.73 6.24
CA GLN A 328 36.81 2.36 4.91
C GLN A 328 36.07 1.55 3.84
N LEU A 329 36.10 0.22 3.93
CA LEU A 329 35.27 -0.65 3.09
C LEU A 329 33.78 -0.34 3.32
N ILE A 330 33.33 -0.26 4.57
CA ILE A 330 31.92 0.06 4.90
C ILE A 330 31.52 1.42 4.33
N GLU A 331 32.32 2.48 4.53
CA GLU A 331 32.01 3.81 3.99
C GLU A 331 31.86 3.80 2.47
N ARG A 332 32.78 3.13 1.78
CA ARG A 332 32.76 3.01 0.31
C ARG A 332 31.51 2.31 -0.18
N VAL A 333 31.11 1.24 0.49
CA VAL A 333 29.93 0.45 0.12
C VAL A 333 28.64 1.23 0.45
N LEU A 334 28.56 1.91 1.60
CA LEU A 334 27.44 2.78 1.95
C LEU A 334 27.29 3.98 1.00
N ALA A 335 28.38 4.45 0.40
CA ALA A 335 28.36 5.51 -0.60
C ALA A 335 27.92 5.04 -2.01
N SER A 336 27.85 3.73 -2.25
CA SER A 336 27.46 3.18 -3.55
C SER A 336 26.02 3.51 -3.91
N PRO A 337 25.72 3.87 -5.18
CA PRO A 337 24.34 4.10 -5.62
C PRO A 337 23.48 2.83 -5.62
N TYR A 338 24.10 1.64 -5.47
CA TYR A 338 23.39 0.35 -5.36
C TYR A 338 22.85 0.09 -3.95
N TYR A 339 23.25 0.88 -2.94
CA TYR A 339 22.73 0.80 -1.58
C TYR A 339 21.22 1.05 -1.53
N GLY A 340 20.77 2.14 -2.17
CA GLY A 340 19.36 2.52 -2.22
C GLY A 340 18.51 1.54 -3.02
N GLU A 341 19.09 0.83 -3.99
CA GLU A 341 18.39 -0.25 -4.70
C GLU A 341 18.16 -1.46 -3.80
N ARG A 342 19.15 -1.81 -2.97
CA ARG A 342 19.04 -2.91 -2.02
C ARG A 342 18.06 -2.60 -0.89
N TRP A 343 18.33 -1.55 -0.14
CA TRP A 343 17.56 -1.21 1.06
C TRP A 343 16.21 -0.56 0.71
N GLY A 344 16.15 0.19 -0.39
CA GLY A 344 14.87 0.66 -0.94
C GLY A 344 14.00 -0.51 -1.43
N GLY A 345 14.59 -1.57 -2.01
CA GLY A 345 13.89 -2.81 -2.35
C GLY A 345 13.19 -3.45 -1.15
N LEU A 346 13.85 -3.46 0.00
CA LEU A 346 13.27 -3.97 1.25
C LEU A 346 12.13 -3.07 1.75
N TRP A 347 12.28 -1.73 1.68
CA TRP A 347 11.18 -0.81 1.98
C TRP A 347 9.98 -0.99 1.06
N LEU A 348 10.20 -1.26 -0.23
CA LEU A 348 9.14 -1.47 -1.20
C LEU A 348 8.31 -2.72 -0.91
N ASP A 349 8.91 -3.75 -0.30
CA ASP A 349 8.16 -4.90 0.22
C ASP A 349 7.20 -4.48 1.35
N LEU A 350 7.69 -3.64 2.28
CA LEU A 350 6.89 -3.11 3.39
C LEU A 350 5.74 -2.22 2.91
N ALA A 351 6.01 -1.42 1.87
CA ALA A 351 5.01 -0.58 1.22
C ALA A 351 4.00 -1.40 0.39
N GLY A 352 4.29 -2.66 0.06
CA GLY A 352 3.45 -3.49 -0.80
C GLY A 352 3.53 -3.14 -2.29
N TYR A 353 4.68 -2.61 -2.71
CA TYR A 353 4.92 -2.14 -4.07
C TYR A 353 4.61 -3.18 -5.14
N SER A 354 3.94 -2.75 -6.19
CA SER A 354 3.80 -3.49 -7.44
C SER A 354 3.49 -2.54 -8.57
N ASP A 355 3.97 -2.88 -9.76
CA ASP A 355 3.71 -2.13 -10.98
C ASP A 355 2.30 -2.34 -11.54
N SER A 356 1.39 -3.04 -10.84
CA SER A 356 0.04 -3.31 -11.32
C SER A 356 -1.04 -3.32 -10.23
N GLU A 357 -2.32 -3.19 -10.62
CA GLU A 357 -3.44 -3.08 -9.67
C GLU A 357 -3.86 -4.41 -9.02
N GLY A 358 -3.67 -5.54 -9.68
CA GLY A 358 -4.10 -6.86 -9.20
C GLY A 358 -5.61 -7.12 -9.27
N ILE A 359 -6.06 -7.99 -8.35
CA ILE A 359 -7.45 -8.43 -8.11
C ILE A 359 -8.10 -9.27 -9.20
N SER A 360 -7.82 -9.02 -10.49
CA SER A 360 -8.31 -9.83 -11.60
C SER A 360 -7.19 -10.23 -12.56
N GLU A 361 -7.47 -11.19 -13.43
CA GLU A 361 -6.57 -11.65 -14.50
C GLU A 361 -6.08 -10.50 -15.41
N SER A 362 -6.86 -9.42 -15.53
CA SER A 362 -6.49 -8.26 -16.35
C SER A 362 -5.25 -7.53 -15.82
N ASP A 363 -5.04 -7.53 -14.49
CA ASP A 363 -3.91 -6.96 -13.75
C ASP A 363 -3.22 -5.77 -14.45
N PRO A 364 -3.93 -4.64 -14.62
CA PRO A 364 -3.45 -3.53 -15.43
C PRO A 364 -2.23 -2.88 -14.80
N VAL A 365 -1.27 -2.51 -15.65
CA VAL A 365 -0.03 -1.83 -15.24
C VAL A 365 -0.36 -0.41 -14.78
N ARG A 366 0.26 0.02 -13.68
CA ARG A 366 0.21 1.37 -13.13
C ARG A 366 1.27 2.22 -13.85
N PRO A 367 0.89 3.13 -14.76
CA PRO A 367 1.83 3.72 -15.72
C PRO A 367 2.99 4.50 -15.08
N SER A 368 2.76 5.15 -13.94
CA SER A 368 3.73 6.04 -13.28
C SER A 368 4.20 5.55 -11.90
N ASN A 369 3.88 4.31 -11.50
CA ASN A 369 4.23 3.84 -10.15
C ASN A 369 5.74 3.69 -9.94
N TYR A 370 6.52 3.54 -11.02
CA TYR A 370 7.98 3.51 -10.97
C TYR A 370 8.58 4.80 -10.37
N LEU A 371 7.88 5.95 -10.45
CA LEU A 371 8.33 7.19 -9.83
C LEU A 371 8.47 7.03 -8.30
N TYR A 372 7.54 6.32 -7.66
CA TYR A 372 7.60 6.04 -6.23
C TYR A 372 8.79 5.14 -5.88
N ARG A 373 9.03 4.08 -6.66
CA ARG A 373 10.23 3.23 -6.50
C ARG A 373 11.51 4.04 -6.61
N ASP A 374 11.60 4.89 -7.62
CA ASP A 374 12.79 5.70 -7.88
C ASP A 374 13.02 6.74 -6.78
N TYR A 375 11.94 7.36 -6.26
CA TYR A 375 11.98 8.24 -5.11
C TYR A 375 12.50 7.53 -3.84
N VAL A 376 12.05 6.30 -3.57
CA VAL A 376 12.54 5.50 -2.43
C VAL A 376 14.03 5.23 -2.58
N ILE A 377 14.48 4.77 -3.75
CA ILE A 377 15.90 4.50 -4.02
C ILE A 377 16.75 5.76 -3.82
N ARG A 378 16.32 6.92 -4.37
CA ARG A 378 17.03 8.20 -4.19
C ARG A 378 17.08 8.62 -2.72
N SER A 379 15.98 8.49 -1.98
CA SER A 379 15.89 8.87 -0.57
C SER A 379 16.84 8.06 0.30
N PHE A 380 16.94 6.75 0.06
CA PHE A 380 17.88 5.88 0.79
C PHE A 380 19.33 6.19 0.40
N ASN A 381 19.63 6.38 -0.89
CA ASN A 381 20.98 6.75 -1.33
C ASN A 381 21.47 8.06 -0.71
N ALA A 382 20.58 9.05 -0.61
CA ALA A 382 20.86 10.33 0.03
C ALA A 382 20.91 10.27 1.57
N ASP A 383 20.63 9.11 2.17
CA ASP A 383 20.48 8.93 3.62
C ASP A 383 19.49 9.94 4.23
N LYS A 384 18.37 10.16 3.52
CA LYS A 384 17.31 11.05 3.99
C LYS A 384 16.89 10.63 5.40
N PRO A 385 16.82 11.56 6.38
CA PRO A 385 16.33 11.25 7.71
C PRO A 385 15.03 10.46 7.65
N TYR A 386 14.97 9.30 8.31
CA TYR A 386 13.79 8.44 8.26
C TYR A 386 12.52 9.15 8.75
N SER A 387 12.65 10.11 9.67
CA SER A 387 11.56 10.99 10.09
C SER A 387 11.01 11.87 8.96
N ASP A 388 11.88 12.43 8.12
CA ASP A 388 11.46 13.26 6.99
C ASP A 388 10.86 12.39 5.89
N PHE A 389 11.50 11.26 5.60
CA PHE A 389 10.96 10.26 4.70
C PHE A 389 9.55 9.83 5.11
N LEU A 390 9.30 9.45 6.38
CA LEU A 390 7.95 9.10 6.84
C LEU A 390 6.93 10.25 6.74
N LYS A 391 7.34 11.50 7.01
CA LYS A 391 6.46 12.66 6.84
C LYS A 391 6.03 12.83 5.39
N GLU A 392 6.97 12.71 4.45
CA GLU A 392 6.69 12.77 3.01
C GLU A 392 5.75 11.62 2.58
N GLN A 393 5.99 10.39 3.07
CA GLN A 393 5.17 9.21 2.78
C GLN A 393 3.70 9.36 3.22
N LEU A 394 3.47 9.97 4.39
CA LEU A 394 2.15 10.09 4.99
C LEU A 394 1.40 11.35 4.56
N ALA A 395 2.11 12.46 4.37
CA ALA A 395 1.53 13.79 4.25
C ALA A 395 2.30 14.71 3.29
N GLY A 396 3.01 14.17 2.29
CA GLY A 396 3.83 14.97 1.37
C GLY A 396 3.07 16.12 0.67
N ASP A 397 1.79 15.95 0.36
CA ASP A 397 0.94 17.00 -0.21
C ASP A 397 0.61 18.15 0.78
N ASP A 398 0.74 17.89 2.09
CA ASP A 398 0.55 18.88 3.15
C ASP A 398 1.85 19.63 3.52
N LEU A 399 3.00 19.23 2.97
CA LEU A 399 4.30 19.82 3.36
C LEU A 399 4.59 21.16 2.66
N ALA A 400 3.94 21.45 1.55
CA ALA A 400 4.11 22.68 0.78
C ALA A 400 2.87 22.96 -0.10
N ASP A 401 2.71 24.21 -0.52
CA ASP A 401 1.67 24.57 -1.48
C ASP A 401 2.04 24.10 -2.90
N TYR A 402 1.42 23.00 -3.33
CA TYR A 402 1.56 22.47 -4.68
C TYR A 402 0.50 23.02 -5.65
N THR A 403 -0.45 23.83 -5.17
CA THR A 403 -1.59 24.30 -5.95
C THR A 403 -1.25 25.48 -6.84
N ASP A 404 -0.17 26.21 -6.54
CA ASP A 404 0.44 27.21 -7.42
C ASP A 404 1.52 26.56 -8.32
N PRO A 405 1.27 26.35 -9.62
CA PRO A 405 2.24 25.73 -10.53
C PRO A 405 3.53 26.53 -10.72
N ALA A 406 3.58 27.80 -10.32
CA ALA A 406 4.77 28.64 -10.39
C ALA A 406 5.77 28.38 -9.25
N GLN A 407 5.34 27.71 -8.17
CA GLN A 407 6.15 27.48 -6.97
C GLN A 407 6.58 26.02 -6.79
N VAL A 408 6.21 25.13 -7.72
CA VAL A 408 6.50 23.69 -7.59
C VAL A 408 7.98 23.42 -7.85
N THR A 409 8.74 23.19 -6.78
CA THR A 409 10.15 22.73 -6.86
C THR A 409 10.24 21.21 -7.00
N GLN A 410 11.40 20.67 -7.39
CA GLN A 410 11.68 19.22 -7.35
C GLN A 410 11.32 18.56 -6.00
N GLN A 411 11.57 19.21 -4.86
CA GLN A 411 11.21 18.66 -3.53
C GLN A 411 9.68 18.55 -3.35
N ILE A 412 8.89 19.46 -3.93
CA ILE A 412 7.42 19.41 -3.86
C ILE A 412 6.92 18.27 -4.75
N GLU A 413 7.49 18.09 -5.95
CA GLU A 413 7.21 16.93 -6.80
C GLU A 413 7.55 15.61 -6.09
N ASP A 414 8.72 15.51 -5.45
CA ASP A 414 9.13 14.34 -4.68
C ASP A 414 8.21 14.08 -3.47
N ASN A 415 7.77 15.13 -2.75
CA ASN A 415 6.80 15.01 -1.67
C ASN A 415 5.47 14.41 -2.17
N LEU A 416 4.97 14.86 -3.33
CA LEU A 416 3.76 14.30 -3.94
C LEU A 416 3.96 12.84 -4.37
N ILE A 417 5.12 12.50 -4.94
CA ILE A 417 5.47 11.13 -5.31
C ILE A 417 5.51 10.22 -4.07
N ALA A 418 6.05 10.70 -2.95
CA ALA A 418 6.17 9.97 -1.70
C ALA A 418 4.81 9.47 -1.18
N THR A 419 3.76 10.28 -1.26
CA THR A 419 2.40 9.87 -0.87
C THR A 419 1.88 8.61 -1.60
N GLY A 420 2.55 8.19 -2.68
CA GLY A 420 2.39 6.90 -3.32
C GLY A 420 2.50 5.69 -2.37
N PHE A 421 3.15 5.79 -1.20
CA PHE A 421 3.17 4.73 -0.18
C PHE A 421 1.77 4.24 0.20
N LEU A 422 0.83 5.17 0.36
CA LEU A 422 -0.57 4.87 0.69
C LEU A 422 -1.39 4.44 -0.54
N ARG A 423 -0.75 4.24 -1.70
CA ARG A 423 -1.38 3.87 -2.98
C ARG A 423 -0.98 2.50 -3.53
N GLN A 424 -0.20 1.72 -2.77
CA GLN A 424 0.43 0.49 -3.25
C GLN A 424 -0.45 -0.77 -3.17
N SER A 425 -1.41 -0.82 -2.24
CA SER A 425 -2.32 -1.95 -2.06
C SER A 425 -3.08 -2.29 -3.35
N PRO A 426 -3.45 -3.57 -3.59
CA PRO A 426 -4.26 -3.93 -4.75
C PRO A 426 -5.60 -3.17 -4.76
N ASP A 427 -5.96 -2.56 -5.90
CA ASP A 427 -7.15 -1.73 -6.03
C ASP A 427 -8.03 -2.24 -7.18
N GLY A 428 -9.05 -3.03 -6.88
CA GLY A 428 -10.01 -3.52 -7.87
C GLY A 428 -10.97 -2.45 -8.39
N SER A 429 -11.00 -1.26 -7.79
CA SER A 429 -12.01 -0.24 -8.12
C SER A 429 -11.78 0.48 -9.45
N PHE A 430 -10.75 0.07 -10.23
CA PHE A 430 -10.58 0.50 -11.62
C PHE A 430 -11.74 0.04 -12.53
N ALA A 431 -12.47 -1.02 -12.15
CA ALA A 431 -13.63 -1.49 -12.90
C ALA A 431 -14.93 -1.17 -12.16
N ASN A 432 -15.97 -0.78 -12.92
CA ASN A 432 -17.26 -0.37 -12.36
C ASN A 432 -17.95 -1.45 -11.52
N ILE A 433 -17.74 -2.73 -11.86
CA ILE A 433 -18.30 -3.89 -11.16
C ILE A 433 -17.66 -4.15 -9.79
N THR A 434 -16.49 -3.58 -9.52
CA THR A 434 -15.67 -3.76 -8.31
C THR A 434 -15.39 -2.41 -7.64
N GLY A 435 -16.27 -1.43 -7.87
CA GLY A 435 -16.15 -0.07 -7.37
C GLY A 435 -17.13 0.29 -6.25
N PHE A 436 -17.79 -0.69 -5.61
CA PHE A 436 -18.80 -0.44 -4.57
C PHE A 436 -18.14 -0.14 -3.21
N VAL A 437 -18.89 0.42 -2.26
CA VAL A 437 -18.37 0.79 -0.93
C VAL A 437 -17.61 -0.35 -0.22
N PRO A 438 -18.04 -1.62 -0.24
CA PRO A 438 -17.25 -2.72 0.31
C PRO A 438 -15.85 -2.86 -0.30
N ASP A 439 -15.72 -2.70 -1.62
CA ASP A 439 -14.44 -2.77 -2.33
C ASP A 439 -13.52 -1.59 -1.94
N ARG A 440 -14.11 -0.39 -1.85
CA ARG A 440 -13.41 0.84 -1.40
C ARG A 440 -12.91 0.68 0.03
N ASN A 441 -13.75 0.20 0.93
CA ASN A 441 -13.39 -0.07 2.34
C ASN A 441 -12.34 -1.17 2.48
N ARG A 442 -12.30 -2.15 1.56
CA ARG A 442 -11.23 -3.16 1.50
C ARG A 442 -9.90 -2.50 1.15
N TYR A 443 -9.86 -1.61 0.16
CA TYR A 443 -8.65 -0.86 -0.18
C TYR A 443 -8.19 0.05 0.95
N ILE A 444 -9.10 0.80 1.57
CA ILE A 444 -8.80 1.68 2.71
C ILE A 444 -8.20 0.85 3.86
N GLY A 445 -8.85 -0.26 4.21
CA GLY A 445 -8.34 -1.17 5.25
C GLY A 445 -6.94 -1.70 4.93
N ALA A 446 -6.67 -2.04 3.66
CA ALA A 446 -5.34 -2.47 3.23
C ALA A 446 -4.28 -1.35 3.35
N ALA A 447 -4.61 -0.09 3.05
CA ALA A 447 -3.71 1.03 3.25
C ALA A 447 -3.40 1.27 4.74
N LEU A 448 -4.41 1.14 5.61
CA LEU A 448 -4.23 1.18 7.07
C LEU A 448 -3.37 0.00 7.57
N GLU A 449 -3.57 -1.20 7.01
CA GLU A 449 -2.75 -2.39 7.33
C GLU A 449 -1.29 -2.16 6.94
N VAL A 450 -1.02 -1.58 5.77
CA VAL A 450 0.35 -1.22 5.35
C VAL A 450 0.99 -0.26 6.34
N TYR A 451 0.32 0.84 6.70
CA TYR A 451 0.85 1.80 7.67
C TYR A 451 1.09 1.17 9.05
N SER A 452 0.08 0.48 9.60
CA SER A 452 0.15 -0.10 10.94
C SER A 452 1.18 -1.22 11.06
N SER A 453 1.26 -2.11 10.07
CA SER A 453 2.25 -3.20 10.08
C SER A 453 3.66 -2.71 9.73
N ALA A 454 3.84 -1.78 8.77
CA ALA A 454 5.16 -1.36 8.32
C ALA A 454 5.83 -0.34 9.26
N VAL A 455 5.05 0.57 9.86
CA VAL A 455 5.57 1.70 10.64
C VAL A 455 5.36 1.51 12.14
N LEU A 456 4.15 1.12 12.55
CA LEU A 456 3.85 0.93 13.97
C LEU A 456 4.23 -0.46 14.47
N GLY A 457 4.36 -1.45 13.58
CA GLY A 457 4.55 -2.85 13.98
C GLY A 457 3.37 -3.35 14.81
N LEU A 458 2.13 -3.05 14.40
CA LEU A 458 0.90 -3.49 15.08
C LEU A 458 -0.10 -4.09 14.09
N THR A 459 -0.91 -5.03 14.58
CA THR A 459 -1.97 -5.69 13.81
C THR A 459 -3.35 -5.08 14.05
N LEU A 460 -3.68 -3.98 13.34
CA LEU A 460 -4.98 -3.30 13.50
C LEU A 460 -6.15 -3.93 12.74
N LYS A 461 -5.92 -4.91 11.86
CA LYS A 461 -6.98 -5.41 10.95
C LYS A 461 -8.18 -6.04 11.67
N CYS A 462 -7.96 -6.71 12.81
CA CYS A 462 -9.04 -7.32 13.59
C CYS A 462 -9.93 -6.24 14.24
N ALA A 463 -9.32 -5.11 14.64
CA ALA A 463 -9.98 -3.93 15.20
C ALA A 463 -11.00 -3.29 14.24
N LYS A 464 -11.06 -3.71 12.97
CA LYS A 464 -12.11 -3.29 12.04
C LYS A 464 -13.50 -3.80 12.46
N CYS A 465 -13.62 -5.06 12.84
CA CYS A 465 -14.91 -5.70 13.09
C CYS A 465 -15.27 -5.73 14.58
N HIS A 466 -14.27 -5.84 15.46
CA HIS A 466 -14.44 -5.90 16.91
C HIS A 466 -13.14 -5.43 17.56
N SER A 467 -13.15 -5.03 18.83
CA SER A 467 -11.90 -4.71 19.55
C SER A 467 -10.94 -5.88 19.51
N HIS A 468 -9.65 -5.59 19.36
CA HIS A 468 -8.65 -6.61 19.17
C HIS A 468 -8.63 -7.60 20.36
N LYS A 469 -8.45 -8.90 20.07
CA LYS A 469 -8.66 -9.97 21.06
C LYS A 469 -7.67 -9.93 22.23
N PHE A 470 -6.42 -9.58 21.95
CA PHE A 470 -5.31 -9.65 22.91
C PHE A 470 -4.71 -8.28 23.18
N ASP A 471 -4.30 -7.59 22.11
CA ASP A 471 -3.79 -6.23 22.22
C ASP A 471 -4.89 -5.22 22.62
N PRO A 472 -4.56 -4.21 23.44
CA PRO A 472 -5.48 -3.15 23.90
C PRO A 472 -5.75 -2.14 22.79
N LEU A 473 -6.34 -2.62 21.69
CA LEU A 473 -6.66 -1.86 20.48
C LEU A 473 -8.17 -1.89 20.27
N PRO A 474 -8.91 -0.92 20.84
CA PRO A 474 -10.35 -0.79 20.67
C PRO A 474 -10.77 -0.67 19.20
N GLN A 475 -11.98 -1.14 18.87
CA GLN A 475 -12.53 -1.02 17.51
C GLN A 475 -12.56 0.44 17.04
N ARG A 476 -12.90 1.36 17.97
CA ARG A 476 -12.95 2.79 17.70
C ARG A 476 -11.61 3.38 17.25
N ASP A 477 -10.48 2.81 17.65
CA ASP A 477 -9.15 3.29 17.24
C ASP A 477 -8.89 3.00 15.76
N TYR A 478 -9.38 1.87 15.23
CA TYR A 478 -9.35 1.60 13.79
C TYR A 478 -10.11 2.69 13.02
N TYR A 479 -11.30 3.05 13.47
CA TYR A 479 -12.14 4.06 12.79
C TYR A 479 -11.64 5.50 13.00
N ARG A 480 -11.04 5.81 14.15
CA ARG A 480 -10.34 7.09 14.39
C ARG A 480 -9.17 7.25 13.43
N LEU A 481 -8.37 6.19 13.24
CA LEU A 481 -7.28 6.18 12.27
C LEU A 481 -7.81 6.26 10.84
N LEU A 482 -8.89 5.55 10.50
CA LEU A 482 -9.56 5.66 9.19
C LEU A 482 -10.01 7.11 8.92
N ALA A 483 -10.56 7.78 9.92
CA ALA A 483 -11.00 9.18 9.82
C ALA A 483 -9.84 10.16 9.53
N VAL A 484 -8.60 9.82 9.87
CA VAL A 484 -7.41 10.58 9.47
C VAL A 484 -7.20 10.52 7.96
N PHE A 485 -7.27 9.33 7.36
CA PHE A 485 -7.02 9.13 5.93
C PHE A 485 -8.20 9.55 5.04
N LYS A 486 -9.40 9.69 5.60
CA LYS A 486 -10.64 9.93 4.86
C LYS A 486 -10.64 11.19 4.00
N GLY A 487 -9.88 12.23 4.35
CA GLY A 487 -9.71 13.43 3.51
C GLY A 487 -9.18 13.09 2.10
N ALA A 488 -8.36 12.06 1.99
CA ALA A 488 -7.81 11.57 0.73
C ALA A 488 -8.46 10.27 0.24
N LEU A 489 -8.92 9.41 1.15
CA LEU A 489 -9.54 8.10 0.88
C LEU A 489 -10.99 8.04 1.39
N ASP A 490 -11.85 8.92 0.88
CA ASP A 490 -13.27 8.92 1.22
C ASP A 490 -14.03 7.87 0.38
N GLU A 491 -14.58 6.84 1.03
CA GLU A 491 -15.35 5.78 0.37
C GLU A 491 -16.64 6.29 -0.30
N ASN A 492 -17.17 7.42 0.15
CA ASN A 492 -18.40 8.03 -0.40
C ASN A 492 -18.10 9.08 -1.49
N ALA A 493 -16.85 9.54 -1.59
CA ALA A 493 -16.36 10.45 -2.64
C ALA A 493 -15.16 9.83 -3.37
N TRP A 494 -15.34 8.61 -3.88
CA TRP A 494 -14.27 7.76 -4.38
C TRP A 494 -13.73 8.20 -5.75
N MET A 495 -12.41 8.15 -5.89
CA MET A 495 -11.71 8.43 -7.16
C MET A 495 -11.20 7.15 -7.80
N SER A 496 -11.31 7.05 -9.12
CA SER A 496 -10.82 5.90 -9.89
C SER A 496 -9.28 5.84 -9.85
N PRO A 497 -8.67 4.66 -9.66
CA PRO A 497 -7.21 4.51 -9.64
C PRO A 497 -6.57 4.53 -11.04
N LEU A 498 -7.34 4.27 -12.11
CA LEU A 498 -6.87 4.26 -13.50
C LEU A 498 -7.83 5.01 -14.44
N PRO A 499 -7.36 5.48 -15.61
CA PRO A 499 -8.21 6.05 -16.64
C PRO A 499 -9.24 5.01 -17.11
N ASP A 500 -10.50 5.41 -17.19
CA ASP A 500 -11.57 4.56 -17.71
C ASP A 500 -11.35 4.29 -19.20
N ARG A 501 -11.42 3.01 -19.62
CA ARG A 501 -11.29 2.60 -21.03
C ARG A 501 -12.60 2.81 -21.81
N GLY A 502 -13.29 3.92 -21.55
CA GLY A 502 -14.26 4.51 -22.48
C GLY A 502 -15.75 4.52 -22.11
N VAL A 503 -16.19 4.72 -20.84
CA VAL A 503 -17.65 4.81 -20.58
C VAL A 503 -18.12 5.90 -19.60
N SER A 504 -17.31 6.48 -18.70
CA SER A 504 -17.84 7.42 -17.69
C SER A 504 -16.94 8.60 -17.34
N THR A 505 -17.50 9.82 -17.43
CA THR A 505 -16.93 11.08 -16.93
C THR A 505 -17.24 11.34 -15.45
N LEU A 506 -17.90 10.40 -14.75
CA LEU A 506 -18.41 10.63 -13.40
C LEU A 506 -17.35 10.58 -12.29
N LYS A 507 -16.28 9.80 -12.47
CA LYS A 507 -15.28 9.55 -11.41
C LYS A 507 -13.97 10.24 -11.75
N PRO A 508 -13.53 11.24 -10.99
CA PRO A 508 -12.22 11.84 -11.23
C PRO A 508 -11.10 10.82 -10.94
N MET A 509 -9.97 10.97 -11.63
CA MET A 509 -8.83 10.05 -11.53
C MET A 509 -7.93 10.41 -10.36
N ARG A 510 -7.44 9.41 -9.63
CA ARG A 510 -6.47 9.59 -8.54
C ARG A 510 -5.03 9.67 -9.08
N LEU A 511 -4.80 10.61 -10.00
CA LEU A 511 -3.52 10.95 -10.61
C LEU A 511 -3.37 12.48 -10.63
N LEU A 512 -2.19 13.00 -10.29
CA LEU A 512 -1.88 14.42 -10.31
C LEU A 512 -0.92 14.73 -11.47
N SER A 513 -1.35 15.57 -12.40
CA SER A 513 -0.49 16.06 -13.49
C SER A 513 0.30 17.30 -13.07
N ILE A 514 1.10 17.14 -12.02
CA ILE A 514 1.98 18.18 -11.46
C ILE A 514 3.43 17.75 -11.69
N ALA A 515 4.29 18.72 -11.98
CA ALA A 515 5.74 18.54 -12.07
C ALA A 515 6.43 19.84 -11.68
N GLU A 516 7.73 19.77 -11.43
CA GLU A 516 8.59 20.93 -11.22
C GLU A 516 8.34 22.01 -12.30
N THR A 517 8.28 23.28 -11.88
CA THR A 517 7.97 24.41 -12.75
C THR A 517 8.91 24.47 -13.96
N ALA A 518 10.23 24.32 -13.75
CA ALA A 518 11.21 24.32 -14.83
C ALA A 518 10.99 23.17 -15.84
N LYS A 519 10.62 21.98 -15.35
CA LYS A 519 10.29 20.82 -16.19
C LYS A 519 9.00 21.05 -16.98
N ARG A 520 7.99 21.67 -16.37
CA ARG A 520 6.74 22.05 -17.05
C ARG A 520 6.99 23.04 -18.17
N GLU A 521 7.73 24.11 -17.90
CA GLU A 521 8.09 25.14 -18.88
C GLU A 521 8.92 24.56 -20.03
N ALA A 522 9.84 23.64 -19.75
CA ALA A 522 10.61 22.95 -20.78
C ALA A 522 9.73 22.08 -21.70
N VAL A 523 8.76 21.36 -21.13
CA VAL A 523 7.79 20.57 -21.89
C VAL A 523 6.88 21.45 -22.75
N GLU A 524 6.38 22.56 -22.18
CA GLU A 524 5.57 23.55 -22.88
C GLU A 524 6.34 24.16 -24.06
N ALA A 525 7.57 24.65 -23.82
CA ALA A 525 8.43 25.20 -24.87
C ALA A 525 8.74 24.19 -25.99
N ASN A 526 9.01 22.92 -25.64
CA ASN A 526 9.20 21.87 -26.66
C ASN A 526 7.92 21.63 -27.46
N ASN A 527 6.76 21.56 -26.80
CA ASN A 527 5.49 21.29 -27.45
C ASN A 527 5.04 22.44 -28.36
N ASP A 528 5.28 23.69 -27.97
CA ASP A 528 5.03 24.87 -28.79
C ASP A 528 5.89 24.88 -30.04
N ARG A 529 7.19 24.55 -29.90
CA ARG A 529 8.09 24.38 -31.05
C ARG A 529 7.58 23.28 -32.00
N VAL A 530 7.21 22.12 -31.44
CA VAL A 530 6.69 21.00 -32.23
C VAL A 530 5.37 21.37 -32.92
N GLU A 531 4.46 22.09 -32.26
CA GLU A 531 3.20 22.54 -32.85
C GLU A 531 3.43 23.57 -33.96
N ALA A 532 4.36 24.51 -33.79
CA ALA A 532 4.73 25.47 -34.84
C ALA A 532 5.24 24.75 -36.11
N GLU A 533 6.09 23.74 -35.96
CA GLU A 533 6.54 22.91 -37.09
C GLU A 533 5.39 22.08 -37.70
N LEU A 534 4.47 21.55 -36.86
CA LEU A 534 3.30 20.82 -37.33
C LEU A 534 2.34 21.69 -38.15
N VAL A 535 2.19 22.97 -37.79
CA VAL A 535 1.37 23.92 -38.56
C VAL A 535 1.91 24.04 -39.99
N GLU A 536 3.22 24.15 -40.16
CA GLU A 536 3.84 24.22 -41.50
C GLU A 536 3.67 22.90 -42.29
N ILE A 537 3.85 21.74 -41.65
CA ILE A 537 3.64 20.44 -42.31
C ILE A 537 2.16 20.23 -42.68
N ARG A 538 1.22 20.65 -41.83
CA ARG A 538 -0.23 20.60 -42.12
C ARG A 538 -0.60 21.57 -43.24
N ARG A 539 0.06 22.72 -43.34
CA ARG A 539 -0.10 23.66 -44.46
C ARG A 539 0.42 23.08 -45.77
N GLU A 540 1.57 22.39 -45.75
CA GLU A 540 2.10 21.63 -46.88
C GLU A 540 1.11 20.56 -47.35
N LEU A 541 0.55 19.78 -46.42
CA LEU A 541 -0.49 18.78 -46.69
C LEU A 541 -1.72 19.40 -47.34
N SER A 542 -2.26 20.46 -46.74
CA SER A 542 -3.45 21.15 -47.25
C SER A 542 -3.21 21.72 -48.66
N THR A 543 -2.04 22.31 -48.90
CA THR A 543 -1.66 22.83 -50.23
C THR A 543 -1.60 21.70 -51.25
N LEU A 544 -0.97 20.57 -50.90
CA LEU A 544 -0.89 19.40 -51.77
C LEU A 544 -2.29 18.85 -52.11
N GLU A 545 -3.17 18.75 -51.11
CA GLU A 545 -4.56 18.27 -51.28
C GLU A 545 -5.38 19.20 -52.18
N VAL A 546 -5.29 20.52 -51.98
CA VAL A 546 -5.97 21.52 -52.81
C VAL A 546 -5.48 21.44 -54.26
N VAL A 547 -4.16 21.38 -54.49
CA VAL A 547 -3.59 21.27 -55.84
C VAL A 547 -4.04 20.00 -56.55
N ALA A 548 -4.07 18.86 -55.85
CA ALA A 548 -4.50 17.59 -56.44
C ALA A 548 -5.99 17.60 -56.82
N ILE A 549 -6.85 18.13 -55.95
CA ILE A 549 -8.29 18.28 -56.22
C ILE A 549 -8.51 19.26 -57.39
N SER A 550 -7.80 20.38 -57.41
CA SER A 550 -7.89 21.37 -58.50
C SER A 550 -7.49 20.76 -59.85
N LYS A 551 -6.43 19.93 -59.91
CA LYS A 551 -6.02 19.25 -61.15
C LYS A 551 -7.11 18.35 -61.71
N LEU A 552 -7.80 17.58 -60.85
CA LEU A 552 -8.92 16.74 -61.28
C LEU A 552 -10.11 17.56 -61.73
N GLN A 553 -10.41 18.65 -61.01
CA GLN A 553 -11.47 19.58 -61.37
C GLN A 553 -11.20 20.22 -62.73
N ASP A 554 -9.97 20.68 -62.99
CA ASP A 554 -9.57 21.23 -64.29
C ASP A 554 -9.65 20.20 -65.42
N ALA A 555 -9.19 18.97 -65.19
CA ALA A 555 -9.30 17.88 -66.17
C ALA A 555 -10.77 17.56 -66.50
N ALA A 556 -11.64 17.55 -65.49
CA ALA A 556 -13.07 17.31 -65.67
C ALA A 556 -13.76 18.46 -66.41
N ILE A 557 -13.42 19.72 -66.09
CA ILE A 557 -13.93 20.89 -66.81
C ILE A 557 -13.49 20.86 -68.27
N ASN A 558 -12.23 20.50 -68.55
CA ASN A 558 -11.71 20.39 -69.92
C ASN A 558 -12.37 19.26 -70.72
N ALA A 559 -12.96 18.25 -70.06
CA ALA A 559 -13.75 17.21 -70.71
C ALA A 559 -15.19 17.64 -71.07
N LEU A 560 -15.68 18.77 -70.55
CA LEU A 560 -16.99 19.32 -70.91
C LEU A 560 -16.99 19.88 -72.35
N PRO A 561 -18.16 20.06 -72.99
CA PRO A 561 -18.28 20.73 -74.29
C PRO A 561 -17.64 22.11 -74.28
N GLU A 562 -16.90 22.45 -75.34
CA GLU A 562 -16.09 23.67 -75.44
C GLU A 562 -16.89 24.95 -75.17
N GLN A 563 -18.15 25.00 -75.62
CA GLN A 563 -19.04 26.15 -75.48
C GLN A 563 -19.37 26.51 -74.02
N ILE A 564 -19.24 25.57 -73.07
CA ILE A 564 -19.65 25.78 -71.66
C ILE A 564 -18.48 25.78 -70.67
N ARG A 565 -17.25 25.46 -71.11
CA ARG A 565 -16.08 25.37 -70.21
C ARG A 565 -15.79 26.69 -69.49
N THR A 566 -15.82 27.79 -70.24
CA THR A 566 -15.53 29.14 -69.73
C THR A 566 -16.57 29.57 -68.70
N ASP A 567 -17.85 29.29 -68.96
CA ASP A 567 -18.95 29.63 -68.07
C ASP A 567 -18.93 28.80 -66.78
N VAL A 568 -18.60 27.51 -66.86
CA VAL A 568 -18.46 26.63 -65.70
C VAL A 568 -17.25 27.03 -64.85
N ARG A 569 -16.10 27.37 -65.47
CA ARG A 569 -14.91 27.86 -64.75
C ARG A 569 -15.18 29.20 -64.08
N SER A 570 -15.88 30.12 -64.76
CA SER A 570 -16.33 31.40 -64.19
C SER A 570 -17.28 31.18 -63.00
N ALA A 571 -18.24 30.27 -63.13
CA ALA A 571 -19.20 29.95 -62.07
C ALA A 571 -18.54 29.37 -60.80
N LEU A 572 -17.49 28.55 -60.96
CA LEU A 572 -16.75 27.94 -59.84
C LEU A 572 -15.85 28.94 -59.10
N ASN A 573 -15.29 29.92 -59.81
CA ASN A 573 -14.44 30.96 -59.23
C ASN A 573 -15.23 32.07 -58.50
N GLU A 574 -16.53 32.18 -58.78
CA GLU A 574 -17.42 33.15 -58.11
C GLU A 574 -17.93 32.58 -56.76
N ALA A 575 -18.02 33.46 -55.76
CA ALA A 575 -18.56 33.09 -54.44
C ALA A 575 -20.01 32.61 -54.59
N GLU A 576 -20.41 31.55 -53.87
CA GLU A 576 -21.72 30.91 -54.02
C GLU A 576 -22.90 31.87 -53.92
N GLN A 577 -22.80 32.86 -53.02
CA GLN A 577 -23.79 33.89 -52.78
C GLN A 577 -23.85 34.97 -53.88
N LYS A 578 -22.84 35.04 -54.76
CA LYS A 578 -22.70 36.01 -55.85
C LYS A 578 -22.91 35.40 -57.23
N ARG A 579 -23.09 34.07 -57.32
CA ARG A 579 -23.37 33.39 -58.60
C ARG A 579 -24.72 33.81 -59.16
N SER A 580 -24.76 34.17 -60.43
CA SER A 580 -26.02 34.37 -61.18
C SER A 580 -26.83 33.06 -61.25
N LYS A 581 -28.14 33.15 -61.54
CA LYS A 581 -29.00 31.96 -61.68
C LYS A 581 -28.46 30.93 -62.70
N VAL A 582 -27.81 31.42 -63.76
CA VAL A 582 -27.17 30.56 -64.77
C VAL A 582 -25.93 29.87 -64.21
N GLN A 583 -25.07 30.59 -63.48
CA GLN A 583 -23.88 30.04 -62.84
C GLN A 583 -24.25 29.01 -61.74
N GLN A 584 -25.31 29.26 -60.97
CA GLN A 584 -25.84 28.30 -59.99
C GLN A 584 -26.30 27.00 -60.65
N TYR A 585 -27.12 27.11 -61.70
CA TYR A 585 -27.58 25.95 -62.47
C TYR A 585 -26.42 25.17 -63.10
N LEU A 586 -25.39 25.84 -63.62
CA LEU A 586 -24.22 25.18 -64.21
C LEU A 586 -23.40 24.42 -63.17
N VAL A 587 -23.16 24.99 -61.99
CA VAL A 587 -22.43 24.31 -60.91
C VAL A 587 -23.23 23.12 -60.39
N GLU A 588 -24.56 23.26 -60.20
CA GLU A 588 -25.44 22.18 -59.72
C GLU A 588 -25.54 21.04 -60.74
N LYS A 589 -25.74 21.36 -62.03
CA LYS A 589 -25.87 20.37 -63.10
C LYS A 589 -24.62 19.52 -63.29
N PHE A 590 -23.43 20.11 -63.15
CA PHE A 590 -22.16 19.43 -63.34
C PHE A 590 -21.46 19.08 -62.02
N GLU A 591 -22.11 19.27 -60.88
CA GLU A 591 -21.52 19.14 -59.53
C GLU A 591 -20.81 17.79 -59.34
N LYS A 592 -21.51 16.69 -59.69
CA LYS A 592 -21.00 15.32 -59.57
C LYS A 592 -19.80 15.03 -60.48
N GLN A 593 -19.64 15.81 -61.56
CA GLN A 593 -18.56 15.66 -62.54
C GLN A 593 -17.34 16.52 -62.22
N ILE A 594 -17.51 17.65 -61.51
CA ILE A 594 -16.43 18.63 -61.28
C ILE A 594 -15.99 18.76 -59.82
N ARG A 595 -16.75 18.23 -58.83
CA ARG A 595 -16.32 18.17 -57.42
C ARG A 595 -15.69 16.83 -57.07
N PHE A 596 -14.46 16.88 -56.58
CA PHE A 596 -13.68 15.71 -56.17
C PHE A 596 -13.30 15.78 -54.69
N ASN A 597 -13.20 14.63 -54.04
CA ASN A 597 -12.69 14.50 -52.68
C ASN A 597 -11.26 13.93 -52.68
N ILE A 598 -10.63 13.90 -51.51
CA ILE A 598 -9.25 13.41 -51.34
C ILE A 598 -9.13 11.94 -51.80
N GLU A 599 -10.13 11.10 -51.52
CA GLU A 599 -10.12 9.69 -51.93
C GLU A 599 -10.04 9.52 -53.45
N LYS A 600 -10.86 10.27 -54.21
CA LYS A 600 -10.78 10.29 -55.68
C LYS A 600 -9.44 10.82 -56.18
N ALA A 601 -8.89 11.86 -55.54
CA ALA A 601 -7.56 12.36 -55.86
C ALA A 601 -6.45 11.30 -55.64
N GLN A 602 -6.54 10.50 -54.58
CA GLN A 602 -5.60 9.41 -54.32
C GLN A 602 -5.75 8.21 -55.28
N GLN A 603 -6.96 7.98 -55.82
CA GLN A 603 -7.20 6.94 -56.83
C GLN A 603 -6.67 7.35 -58.21
N ALA A 604 -6.79 8.63 -58.55
CA ALA A 604 -6.42 9.15 -59.87
C ALA A 604 -4.92 9.46 -60.01
N ASP A 605 -4.23 9.80 -58.91
CA ASP A 605 -2.81 10.16 -58.89
C ASP A 605 -2.04 9.35 -57.83
N PRO A 606 -1.35 8.26 -58.23
CA PRO A 606 -0.51 7.47 -57.33
C PRO A 606 0.65 8.26 -56.70
N GLU A 607 1.17 9.29 -57.39
CA GLU A 607 2.26 10.13 -56.88
C GLU A 607 1.76 11.04 -55.75
N PHE A 608 0.59 11.66 -55.92
CA PHE A 608 -0.11 12.39 -54.86
C PHE A 608 -0.39 11.49 -53.65
N LYS A 609 -0.89 10.26 -53.87
CA LYS A 609 -1.14 9.29 -52.79
C LYS A 609 0.14 9.01 -51.98
N ALA A 610 1.27 8.81 -52.65
CA ALA A 610 2.55 8.57 -52.00
C ALA A 610 3.06 9.79 -51.22
N LYS A 611 3.05 11.00 -51.83
CA LYS A 611 3.45 12.25 -51.17
C LYS A 611 2.59 12.58 -49.96
N ARG A 612 1.27 12.40 -50.06
CA ARG A 612 0.33 12.57 -48.95
C ARG A 612 0.66 11.62 -47.79
N ALA A 613 0.92 10.34 -48.08
CA ALA A 613 1.30 9.37 -47.07
C ALA A 613 2.63 9.74 -46.37
N GLN A 614 3.62 10.26 -47.13
CA GLN A 614 4.88 10.75 -46.56
C GLN A 614 4.67 11.96 -45.63
N ILE A 615 3.83 12.92 -46.02
CA ILE A 615 3.53 14.09 -45.18
C ILE A 615 2.76 13.65 -43.91
N ILE A 616 1.80 12.73 -44.00
CA ILE A 616 1.11 12.17 -42.83
C ILE A 616 2.08 11.42 -41.92
N ALA A 617 3.02 10.66 -42.48
CA ALA A 617 4.07 10.01 -41.70
C ALA A 617 4.96 11.02 -40.98
N ARG A 618 5.31 12.15 -41.63
CA ARG A 618 6.02 13.28 -41.00
C ARG A 618 5.20 13.90 -39.88
N ILE A 619 3.90 14.18 -40.08
CA ILE A 619 3.00 14.68 -39.02
C ILE A 619 2.96 13.71 -37.84
N THR A 620 2.88 12.41 -38.12
CA THR A 620 2.82 11.36 -37.09
C THR A 620 4.15 11.27 -36.33
N ALA A 621 5.29 11.28 -37.03
CA ALA A 621 6.61 11.30 -36.41
C ALA A 621 6.81 12.56 -35.57
N LYS A 622 6.39 13.72 -36.08
CA LYS A 622 6.54 15.00 -35.40
C LYS A 622 5.65 15.11 -34.17
N ASN A 623 4.40 14.63 -34.23
CA ASN A 623 3.53 14.53 -33.05
C ASN A 623 4.14 13.66 -31.94
N LYS A 624 4.94 12.63 -32.27
CA LYS A 624 5.64 11.81 -31.26
C LYS A 624 6.77 12.54 -30.55
N GLU A 625 7.24 13.68 -31.06
CA GLU A 625 8.22 14.53 -30.37
C GLU A 625 7.57 15.38 -29.26
N LYS A 626 6.24 15.45 -29.21
CA LYS A 626 5.56 16.10 -28.09
C LYS A 626 5.85 15.34 -26.81
N GLN A 627 6.10 16.09 -25.76
CA GLN A 627 6.36 15.58 -24.42
C GLN A 627 5.11 15.74 -23.56
N GLU A 628 4.90 14.79 -22.66
CA GLU A 628 3.81 14.84 -21.70
C GLU A 628 4.37 14.79 -20.28
N ILE A 629 3.75 15.56 -19.39
CA ILE A 629 4.03 15.45 -17.96
C ILE A 629 3.49 14.11 -17.48
N THR A 630 4.39 13.25 -17.01
CA THR A 630 4.01 11.95 -16.44
C THR A 630 3.19 12.19 -15.17
N PRO A 631 1.92 11.76 -15.11
CA PRO A 631 1.08 12.01 -13.95
C PRO A 631 1.59 11.24 -12.71
N ILE A 632 1.63 11.89 -11.56
CA ILE A 632 2.02 11.30 -10.29
C ILE A 632 0.87 10.47 -9.72
N ARG A 633 1.15 9.23 -9.30
CA ARG A 633 0.21 8.42 -8.50
C ARG A 633 0.28 8.83 -7.03
N ALA A 634 -0.17 10.05 -6.74
CA ALA A 634 -0.18 10.61 -5.40
C ALA A 634 -1.46 10.23 -4.61
N LEU A 635 -1.41 10.45 -3.31
CA LEU A 635 -2.57 10.55 -2.43
C LEU A 635 -2.57 11.95 -1.81
N TRP A 636 -3.66 12.69 -1.98
CA TRP A 636 -3.76 14.07 -1.48
C TRP A 636 -5.11 14.33 -0.81
N ASP A 637 -5.11 15.24 0.16
CA ASP A 637 -6.31 15.64 0.89
C ASP A 637 -7.18 16.56 0.01
N ARG A 638 -8.50 16.36 0.06
CA ARG A 638 -9.48 17.07 -0.78
C ARG A 638 -10.43 17.92 0.05
N GLY A 639 -10.03 18.28 1.26
CA GLY A 639 -10.78 19.04 2.26
C GLY A 639 -11.76 18.16 3.01
N ASP A 640 -12.83 18.78 3.54
CA ASP A 640 -13.72 18.09 4.49
C ASP A 640 -14.33 16.81 3.89
N PRO A 641 -14.00 15.61 4.45
CA PRO A 641 -14.56 14.36 4.01
C PRO A 641 -15.97 14.13 4.58
N SER A 642 -16.64 13.09 4.11
CA SER A 642 -17.84 12.58 4.79
C SER A 642 -17.52 12.19 6.25
N PRO A 643 -18.51 12.22 7.17
CA PRO A 643 -18.36 11.70 8.54
C PRO A 643 -17.89 10.25 8.59
N THR A 644 -17.19 9.89 9.67
CA THR A 644 -16.76 8.51 9.93
C THR A 644 -17.60 7.91 11.05
N TYR A 645 -18.10 6.71 10.81
CA TYR A 645 -18.87 5.94 11.79
C TYR A 645 -18.12 4.66 12.13
N ILE A 646 -18.25 4.20 13.37
CA ILE A 646 -17.91 2.82 13.72
C ILE A 646 -18.95 1.92 13.04
N LEU A 647 -18.48 0.92 12.30
CA LEU A 647 -19.36 -0.04 11.65
C LEU A 647 -19.51 -1.25 12.55
N THR A 648 -20.74 -1.59 12.89
CA THR A 648 -21.04 -2.75 13.74
C THR A 648 -20.57 -4.02 13.01
N ARG A 649 -19.66 -4.79 13.63
CA ARG A 649 -19.02 -5.96 12.99
C ARG A 649 -18.33 -5.67 11.65
N GLY A 650 -17.99 -4.40 11.38
CA GLY A 650 -17.40 -3.97 10.10
C GLY A 650 -18.39 -3.84 8.94
N ASP A 651 -19.70 -3.95 9.20
CA ASP A 651 -20.74 -3.88 8.17
C ASP A 651 -21.09 -2.42 7.82
N TYR A 652 -20.78 -2.04 6.57
CA TYR A 652 -21.05 -0.70 6.02
C TYR A 652 -22.53 -0.33 5.97
N LEU A 653 -23.46 -1.29 6.08
CA LEU A 653 -24.90 -1.02 6.15
C LEU A 653 -25.38 -0.71 7.57
N ASN A 654 -24.55 -0.96 8.59
CA ASN A 654 -24.90 -0.83 10.00
C ASN A 654 -23.94 0.14 10.74
N PRO A 655 -23.90 1.43 10.35
CA PRO A 655 -23.13 2.45 11.04
C PRO A 655 -23.72 2.71 12.45
N SER A 656 -22.83 2.96 13.41
CA SER A 656 -23.16 3.26 14.80
C SER A 656 -22.68 4.68 15.15
N ARG A 657 -22.00 4.86 16.29
CA ARG A 657 -21.45 6.13 16.76
C ARG A 657 -20.45 6.76 15.77
N MET A 658 -20.50 8.08 15.67
CA MET A 658 -19.55 8.88 14.90
C MET A 658 -18.23 9.01 15.65
N VAL A 659 -17.10 8.96 14.92
CA VAL A 659 -15.75 9.16 15.48
C VAL A 659 -15.02 10.30 14.79
N GLY A 660 -14.21 11.02 15.55
CA GLY A 660 -13.24 12.00 15.05
C GLY A 660 -11.95 11.34 14.55
N PRO A 661 -11.06 12.09 13.87
CA PRO A 661 -9.71 11.62 13.55
C PRO A 661 -8.90 11.39 14.84
N GLY A 662 -8.07 10.34 14.85
CA GLY A 662 -7.21 10.02 15.98
C GLY A 662 -6.25 8.86 15.71
N VAL A 663 -5.42 8.58 16.71
CA VAL A 663 -4.40 7.51 16.71
C VAL A 663 -4.76 6.43 17.74
N PRO A 664 -4.12 5.25 17.72
CA PRO A 664 -4.36 4.22 18.74
C PRO A 664 -4.14 4.77 20.16
N SER A 665 -5.19 4.68 20.98
CA SER A 665 -5.28 5.32 22.29
C SER A 665 -4.28 4.76 23.32
N VAL A 666 -3.88 3.49 23.19
CA VAL A 666 -2.81 2.88 24.02
C VAL A 666 -1.43 3.48 23.77
N LEU A 667 -1.20 4.09 22.60
CA LEU A 667 0.06 4.76 22.27
C LEU A 667 0.05 6.24 22.67
N THR A 668 -0.91 6.64 23.51
CA THR A 668 -1.07 8.01 24.02
C THR A 668 -1.20 8.00 25.54
N ASP A 669 -1.07 9.18 26.15
CA ASP A 669 -1.34 9.41 27.58
C ASP A 669 -2.84 9.36 27.95
N GLY A 670 -3.74 9.07 27.00
CA GLY A 670 -5.18 9.06 27.18
C GLY A 670 -5.84 10.43 27.43
N LYS A 671 -5.05 11.51 27.45
CA LYS A 671 -5.47 12.86 27.86
C LYS A 671 -5.24 13.90 26.77
N THR A 672 -4.21 13.71 25.96
CA THR A 672 -3.82 14.62 24.89
C THR A 672 -4.75 14.44 23.70
N LYS A 673 -5.41 15.54 23.30
CA LYS A 673 -6.29 15.56 22.14
C LYS A 673 -5.50 15.44 20.85
N PHE A 674 -6.02 14.68 19.89
CA PHE A 674 -5.49 14.67 18.53
C PHE A 674 -5.96 15.93 17.79
N THR A 675 -5.06 16.90 17.62
CA THR A 675 -5.39 18.19 17.00
C THR A 675 -4.93 18.26 15.55
N THR A 676 -5.79 18.77 14.68
CA THR A 676 -5.50 18.97 13.25
C THR A 676 -5.50 20.44 12.92
N LYS A 677 -4.55 20.89 12.09
CA LYS A 677 -4.46 22.28 11.62
C LYS A 677 -4.19 22.28 10.13
N LYS A 678 -4.75 23.26 9.42
CA LYS A 678 -4.40 23.47 8.01
C LYS A 678 -2.90 23.75 7.88
N PRO A 679 -2.21 23.14 6.89
CA PRO A 679 -0.75 23.25 6.78
C PRO A 679 -0.29 24.66 6.40
N TYR A 680 -1.03 25.35 5.55
CA TYR A 680 -0.75 26.71 5.09
C TYR A 680 -2.05 27.48 4.83
N GLU A 681 -1.94 28.81 4.67
CA GLU A 681 -3.07 29.70 4.40
C GLU A 681 -3.79 29.28 3.11
N ASN A 682 -5.13 29.25 3.13
CA ASN A 682 -5.96 28.78 2.02
C ASN A 682 -5.76 27.32 1.57
N SER A 683 -5.00 26.50 2.33
CA SER A 683 -4.83 25.09 1.99
C SER A 683 -6.18 24.38 1.82
N PRO A 684 -6.35 23.59 0.75
CA PRO A 684 -7.54 22.77 0.54
C PRO A 684 -7.56 21.55 1.49
N SER A 685 -6.45 21.23 2.15
CA SER A 685 -6.30 20.08 3.04
C SER A 685 -6.93 20.28 4.42
N THR A 686 -7.35 19.18 5.04
CA THR A 686 -7.76 19.15 6.45
C THR A 686 -6.58 19.16 7.43
N GLY A 687 -5.37 18.81 6.97
CA GLY A 687 -4.17 18.64 7.81
C GLY A 687 -4.22 17.42 8.74
N ARG A 688 -5.19 16.51 8.57
CA ARG A 688 -5.31 15.28 9.36
C ARG A 688 -4.09 14.37 9.21
N ARG A 689 -3.65 14.14 7.96
CA ARG A 689 -2.49 13.29 7.69
C ARG A 689 -1.19 13.94 8.14
N LEU A 690 -1.04 15.25 8.02
CA LEU A 690 0.12 15.95 8.59
C LEU A 690 0.20 15.80 10.12
N ALA A 691 -0.92 15.90 10.84
CA ALA A 691 -0.95 15.66 12.28
C ALA A 691 -0.55 14.22 12.64
N LEU A 692 -1.01 13.23 11.88
CA LEU A 692 -0.57 11.84 12.02
C LEU A 692 0.93 11.71 11.76
N ALA A 693 1.43 12.27 10.67
CA ALA A 693 2.83 12.21 10.29
C ALA A 693 3.75 12.81 11.36
N GLN A 694 3.36 13.93 11.96
CA GLN A 694 4.08 14.54 13.07
C GLN A 694 4.08 13.65 14.31
N TRP A 695 2.93 13.06 14.66
CA TRP A 695 2.82 12.11 15.77
C TRP A 695 3.69 10.86 15.56
N THR A 696 3.70 10.29 14.35
CA THR A 696 4.46 9.09 14.01
C THR A 696 5.97 9.26 14.25
N VAL A 697 6.51 10.45 14.03
CA VAL A 697 7.96 10.73 14.12
C VAL A 697 8.34 11.52 15.37
N ASP A 698 7.40 11.72 16.28
CA ASP A 698 7.65 12.38 17.55
C ASP A 698 8.65 11.58 18.38
N LYS A 699 9.54 12.26 19.12
CA LYS A 699 10.58 11.62 19.93
C LYS A 699 10.01 10.81 21.10
N SER A 700 8.78 11.13 21.53
CA SER A 700 8.03 10.37 22.53
C SER A 700 7.27 9.18 21.95
N HIS A 701 7.24 9.01 20.61
CA HIS A 701 6.51 7.91 20.02
C HIS A 701 7.19 6.56 20.35
N PRO A 702 6.45 5.57 20.90
CA PRO A 702 7.08 4.38 21.47
C PRO A 702 7.57 3.35 20.44
N LEU A 703 6.96 3.28 19.24
CA LEU A 703 7.19 2.16 18.32
C LEU A 703 8.06 2.50 17.10
N THR A 704 7.84 3.62 16.41
CA THR A 704 8.47 3.96 15.11
C THR A 704 9.97 3.70 15.05
N ALA A 705 10.74 4.21 16.01
CA ALA A 705 12.19 4.00 16.04
C ALA A 705 12.56 2.52 16.30
N ARG A 706 11.91 1.87 17.29
CA ARG A 706 12.12 0.45 17.62
C ARG A 706 11.82 -0.47 16.43
N VAL A 707 10.71 -0.24 15.75
CA VAL A 707 10.28 -1.04 14.59
C VAL A 707 11.30 -0.93 13.47
N MET A 708 11.78 0.28 13.16
CA MET A 708 12.74 0.48 12.08
C MET A 708 14.11 -0.14 12.41
N VAL A 709 14.67 0.08 13.61
CA VAL A 709 15.95 -0.53 13.99
C VAL A 709 15.87 -2.05 14.08
N ASN A 710 14.73 -2.60 14.54
CA ASN A 710 14.50 -4.04 14.57
C ASN A 710 14.49 -4.66 13.16
N ARG A 711 13.98 -3.95 12.15
CA ARG A 711 14.01 -4.39 10.75
C ARG A 711 15.41 -4.33 10.16
N ILE A 712 16.14 -3.25 10.41
CA ILE A 712 17.55 -3.15 10.02
C ILE A 712 18.33 -4.32 10.63
N TRP A 713 18.14 -4.57 11.93
CA TRP A 713 18.74 -5.69 12.65
C TRP A 713 18.40 -7.03 12.00
N LYS A 714 17.12 -7.28 11.71
CA LYS A 714 16.67 -8.50 11.03
C LYS A 714 17.38 -8.73 9.70
N HIS A 715 17.66 -7.69 8.94
CA HIS A 715 18.30 -7.86 7.63
C HIS A 715 19.80 -8.13 7.72
N HIS A 716 20.46 -7.82 8.83
CA HIS A 716 21.85 -8.18 9.12
C HIS A 716 21.97 -9.54 9.83
N PHE A 717 21.07 -9.84 10.77
CA PHE A 717 21.14 -11.04 11.62
C PHE A 717 20.05 -12.09 11.32
N HIS A 718 19.35 -11.97 10.19
CA HIS A 718 18.25 -12.84 9.72
C HIS A 718 17.00 -12.89 10.61
N GLN A 719 17.12 -12.58 11.90
CA GLN A 719 16.04 -12.49 12.88
C GLN A 719 16.09 -11.14 13.60
N GLY A 720 14.93 -10.50 13.78
CA GLY A 720 14.83 -9.28 14.58
C GLY A 720 15.07 -9.53 16.07
N ILE A 721 15.48 -8.49 16.81
CA ILE A 721 15.48 -8.49 18.28
C ILE A 721 14.10 -8.88 18.81
N VAL A 722 13.05 -8.29 18.21
CA VAL A 722 11.67 -8.78 18.30
C VAL A 722 11.40 -9.63 17.07
N LYS A 723 11.09 -10.91 17.30
CA LYS A 723 10.90 -11.90 16.22
C LYS A 723 9.68 -11.58 15.34
N THR A 724 8.57 -11.13 15.94
CA THR A 724 7.35 -10.76 15.24
C THR A 724 7.47 -9.35 14.67
N LEU A 725 7.95 -9.24 13.43
CA LEU A 725 8.25 -7.96 12.79
C LEU A 725 7.03 -7.06 12.54
N ASP A 726 5.83 -7.64 12.50
CA ASP A 726 4.54 -6.99 12.26
C ASP A 726 3.71 -6.76 13.54
N ASN A 727 4.12 -7.32 14.69
CA ASN A 727 3.40 -7.17 15.94
C ASN A 727 4.34 -7.04 17.17
N PHE A 728 4.39 -5.84 17.73
CA PHE A 728 5.05 -5.48 18.99
C PHE A 728 4.09 -5.45 20.18
N GLY A 729 2.78 -5.70 19.96
CA GLY A 729 1.76 -5.74 21.00
C GLY A 729 1.91 -6.94 21.95
N LEU A 730 0.91 -7.13 22.81
CA LEU A 730 0.82 -8.22 23.78
C LEU A 730 0.86 -9.61 23.12
N ALA A 731 0.25 -9.75 21.92
CA ALA A 731 0.29 -11.00 21.16
C ALA A 731 1.63 -11.24 20.43
N GLY A 732 2.51 -10.24 20.40
CA GLY A 732 3.83 -10.30 19.78
C GLY A 732 4.88 -11.02 20.62
N ALA A 733 6.02 -11.33 20.01
CA ALA A 733 7.18 -11.87 20.70
C ALA A 733 7.84 -10.80 21.57
N LYS A 734 8.36 -11.20 22.74
CA LYS A 734 9.21 -10.33 23.56
C LYS A 734 10.59 -10.15 22.91
N PRO A 735 11.26 -9.00 23.10
CA PRO A 735 12.61 -8.78 22.59
C PRO A 735 13.62 -9.74 23.22
N SER A 736 14.57 -10.25 22.42
CA SER A 736 15.71 -11.02 22.93
C SER A 736 16.67 -10.13 23.73
N HIS A 737 16.87 -8.90 23.28
CA HIS A 737 17.75 -7.89 23.89
C HIS A 737 16.98 -6.57 24.11
N PRO A 738 16.07 -6.48 25.10
CA PRO A 738 15.23 -5.29 25.33
C PRO A 738 16.06 -4.03 25.52
N GLU A 739 17.13 -4.09 26.31
CA GLU A 739 17.95 -2.91 26.62
C GLU A 739 18.68 -2.38 25.36
N LEU A 740 19.14 -3.31 24.50
CA LEU A 740 19.78 -2.98 23.22
C LEU A 740 18.80 -2.37 22.22
N LEU A 741 17.57 -2.91 22.14
CA LEU A 741 16.54 -2.39 21.24
C LEU A 741 16.22 -0.93 21.58
N ASP A 742 16.03 -0.62 22.85
CA ASP A 742 15.76 0.74 23.31
C ASP A 742 16.97 1.66 23.10
N TRP A 743 18.18 1.16 23.38
CA TRP A 743 19.40 1.91 23.12
C TRP A 743 19.58 2.24 21.63
N LEU A 744 19.36 1.28 20.73
CA LEU A 744 19.41 1.49 19.27
C LEU A 744 18.31 2.44 18.80
N ALA A 745 17.10 2.34 19.34
CA ALA A 745 16.00 3.23 18.98
C ALA A 745 16.32 4.69 19.37
N VAL A 746 16.88 4.92 20.56
CA VAL A 746 17.30 6.26 20.99
C VAL A 746 18.51 6.75 20.18
N GLU A 747 19.50 5.90 19.92
CA GLU A 747 20.66 6.22 19.09
C GLU A 747 20.26 6.60 17.65
N PHE A 748 19.27 5.90 17.09
CA PHE A 748 18.73 6.21 15.77
C PHE A 748 18.08 7.60 15.72
N MET A 749 17.31 7.97 16.73
CA MET A 749 16.73 9.31 16.82
C MET A 749 17.79 10.40 17.08
N GLN A 750 18.80 10.11 17.91
CA GLN A 750 19.87 11.06 18.27
C GLN A 750 20.84 11.33 17.11
N SER A 751 21.08 10.33 16.26
CA SER A 751 21.90 10.45 15.04
C SER A 751 21.14 11.06 13.85
N GLY A 752 19.97 11.68 14.10
CA GLY A 752 19.20 12.36 13.06
C GLY A 752 18.42 11.39 12.16
N TRP A 753 18.04 10.22 12.66
CA TRP A 753 17.30 9.20 11.91
C TRP A 753 18.03 8.67 10.66
N SER A 754 19.37 8.64 10.70
CA SER A 754 20.22 8.12 9.62
C SER A 754 20.22 6.59 9.60
N LEU A 755 19.85 6.02 8.45
CA LEU A 755 19.89 4.57 8.25
C LEU A 755 21.33 4.09 8.10
N LYS A 756 22.16 4.84 7.36
CA LYS A 756 23.57 4.50 7.16
C LYS A 756 24.36 4.53 8.47
N HIS A 757 24.00 5.40 9.42
CA HIS A 757 24.57 5.39 10.77
C HIS A 757 24.32 4.06 11.49
N ILE A 758 23.08 3.58 11.50
CA ILE A 758 22.75 2.31 12.16
C ILE A 758 23.40 1.12 11.45
N HIS A 759 23.49 1.12 10.12
CA HIS A 759 24.25 0.11 9.39
C HIS A 759 25.72 0.10 9.78
N ARG A 760 26.38 1.26 9.77
CA ARG A 760 27.78 1.39 10.18
C ARG A 760 27.99 0.86 11.60
N LEU A 761 27.13 1.25 12.54
CA LEU A 761 27.23 0.83 13.93
C LEU A 761 27.07 -0.69 14.09
N ILE A 762 26.14 -1.31 13.38
CA ILE A 762 25.99 -2.78 13.38
C ILE A 762 27.20 -3.45 12.74
N MET A 763 27.62 -2.99 11.57
CA MET A 763 28.63 -3.70 10.77
C MET A 763 30.04 -3.57 11.37
N THR A 764 30.33 -2.47 12.07
CA THR A 764 31.58 -2.29 12.85
C THR A 764 31.56 -2.95 14.23
N SER A 765 30.50 -3.69 14.58
CA SER A 765 30.46 -4.46 15.83
C SER A 765 31.20 -5.78 15.69
N SER A 766 31.85 -6.23 16.77
CA SER A 766 32.39 -7.60 16.84
C SER A 766 31.31 -8.64 16.63
N THR A 767 30.08 -8.35 17.11
CA THR A 767 28.89 -9.20 16.94
C THR A 767 28.63 -9.51 15.46
N TYR A 768 28.66 -8.50 14.59
CA TYR A 768 28.48 -8.68 13.14
C TYR A 768 29.69 -9.34 12.49
N GLN A 769 30.91 -9.10 12.97
CA GLN A 769 32.14 -9.63 12.37
C GLN A 769 32.43 -11.10 12.74
N GLN A 770 31.60 -11.75 13.56
CA GLN A 770 31.77 -13.16 13.93
C GLN A 770 31.73 -14.11 12.72
N SER A 771 32.40 -15.25 12.88
CA SER A 771 32.24 -16.43 12.00
C SER A 771 30.87 -17.09 12.22
N SER A 772 30.34 -17.70 11.15
CA SER A 772 29.13 -18.53 11.17
C SER A 772 29.37 -19.97 11.61
N SER A 773 30.63 -20.35 11.93
CA SER A 773 30.96 -21.71 12.37
C SER A 773 30.16 -22.14 13.60
N VAL A 774 29.62 -23.36 13.54
CA VAL A 774 28.82 -23.96 14.60
C VAL A 774 29.70 -24.91 15.41
N SER A 775 29.68 -24.76 16.74
CA SER A 775 30.34 -25.66 17.67
C SER A 775 29.29 -26.54 18.36
N GLU A 776 29.70 -27.66 18.95
CA GLU A 776 28.80 -28.52 19.72
C GLU A 776 28.10 -27.75 20.87
N GLN A 777 28.80 -26.79 21.49
CA GLN A 777 28.20 -25.92 22.51
C GLN A 777 27.11 -25.00 21.95
N HIS A 778 27.27 -24.51 20.71
CA HIS A 778 26.24 -23.72 20.05
C HIS A 778 24.97 -24.57 19.82
N GLU A 779 25.11 -25.78 19.30
CA GLU A 779 23.97 -26.67 19.05
C GLU A 779 23.23 -27.07 20.32
N LEU A 780 23.97 -27.31 21.42
CA LEU A 780 23.39 -27.75 22.68
C LEU A 780 22.72 -26.63 23.48
N ARG A 781 23.29 -25.41 23.50
CA ARG A 781 22.84 -24.34 24.40
C ARG A 781 22.01 -23.24 23.73
N ASP A 782 22.26 -22.95 22.45
CA ASP A 782 21.51 -21.96 21.69
C ASP A 782 21.40 -22.36 20.21
N PRO A 783 20.66 -23.44 19.90
CA PRO A 783 20.51 -23.93 18.53
C PRO A 783 19.87 -22.89 17.60
N GLN A 784 19.09 -21.96 18.15
CA GLN A 784 18.43 -20.89 17.40
C GLN A 784 19.30 -19.64 17.22
N ASN A 785 20.50 -19.60 17.81
CA ASN A 785 21.38 -18.43 17.84
C ASN A 785 20.69 -17.16 18.35
N LYS A 786 19.80 -17.31 19.33
CA LYS A 786 19.02 -16.21 19.92
C LYS A 786 19.92 -15.15 20.56
N TRP A 787 21.06 -15.55 21.13
CA TRP A 787 22.00 -14.68 21.83
C TRP A 787 23.15 -14.20 20.94
N LEU A 788 23.17 -14.59 19.67
CA LEU A 788 24.15 -14.14 18.67
C LEU A 788 25.61 -14.43 19.08
N SER A 789 25.85 -15.62 19.64
CA SER A 789 27.22 -16.09 19.91
C SER A 789 28.00 -16.47 18.64
N ARG A 790 27.35 -16.37 17.48
CA ARG A 790 27.94 -16.53 16.15
C ARG A 790 27.12 -15.74 15.12
N MET A 791 27.67 -15.56 13.92
CA MET A 791 26.88 -15.06 12.79
C MET A 791 25.88 -16.15 12.33
N PRO A 792 24.64 -15.80 11.97
CA PRO A 792 23.73 -16.74 11.33
C PRO A 792 24.10 -16.94 9.85
N MET A 793 24.14 -18.20 9.41
CA MET A 793 24.27 -18.52 7.98
C MET A 793 23.07 -17.98 7.22
N ARG A 794 23.33 -17.29 6.12
CA ARG A 794 22.30 -16.60 5.34
C ARG A 794 22.32 -17.05 3.88
N ARG A 795 21.15 -17.42 3.38
CA ARG A 795 20.92 -17.68 1.96
C ARG A 795 20.71 -16.36 1.21
N MET A 796 21.16 -16.29 -0.04
CA MET A 796 20.76 -15.22 -0.96
C MET A 796 19.24 -15.23 -1.17
N ASP A 797 18.66 -14.04 -1.22
CA ASP A 797 17.27 -13.88 -1.69
C ASP A 797 17.18 -13.90 -3.22
N ALA A 798 15.95 -13.97 -3.74
CA ALA A 798 15.67 -14.09 -5.17
C ALA A 798 16.41 -13.05 -6.03
N GLU A 799 16.40 -11.79 -5.60
CA GLU A 799 17.02 -10.69 -6.32
C GLU A 799 18.55 -10.77 -6.27
N MET A 800 19.12 -11.04 -5.08
CA MET A 800 20.56 -11.27 -4.93
C MET A 800 21.04 -12.39 -5.85
N LEU A 801 20.33 -13.52 -5.89
CA LEU A 801 20.69 -14.65 -6.73
C LEU A 801 20.63 -14.29 -8.22
N ARG A 802 19.50 -13.74 -8.69
CA ARG A 802 19.35 -13.35 -10.09
C ARG A 802 20.38 -12.30 -10.51
N ASP A 803 20.57 -11.26 -9.70
CA ASP A 803 21.51 -10.18 -10.01
C ASP A 803 22.96 -10.69 -9.97
N SER A 804 23.31 -11.62 -9.08
CA SER A 804 24.63 -12.27 -9.05
C SER A 804 24.89 -13.08 -10.31
N LEU A 805 23.93 -13.90 -10.76
CA LEU A 805 24.05 -14.68 -11.99
C LEU A 805 24.27 -13.78 -13.22
N ILE A 806 23.54 -12.67 -13.30
CA ILE A 806 23.66 -11.70 -14.40
C ILE A 806 25.00 -10.95 -14.33
N THR A 807 25.47 -10.62 -13.13
CA THR A 807 26.78 -9.98 -12.91
C THR A 807 27.92 -10.92 -13.35
N LEU A 808 27.85 -12.20 -12.99
CA LEU A 808 28.83 -13.21 -13.41
C LEU A 808 28.85 -13.42 -14.93
N ALA A 809 27.69 -13.31 -15.58
CA ALA A 809 27.55 -13.35 -17.03
C ALA A 809 28.12 -12.12 -17.74
N GLY A 810 28.56 -11.10 -16.99
CA GLY A 810 29.28 -9.96 -17.53
C GLY A 810 28.49 -8.70 -17.72
N VAL A 811 27.24 -8.65 -17.28
CA VAL A 811 26.41 -7.46 -17.45
C VAL A 811 26.83 -6.38 -16.46
N ARG A 812 26.94 -5.15 -16.96
CA ARG A 812 27.10 -3.95 -16.14
C ARG A 812 25.77 -3.25 -15.96
N TRP A 813 25.52 -2.74 -14.76
CA TRP A 813 24.30 -2.02 -14.41
C TRP A 813 24.41 -0.55 -14.82
N ASP A 814 24.24 -0.26 -16.11
CA ASP A 814 24.42 1.08 -16.70
C ASP A 814 23.18 1.98 -16.61
N LYS A 815 21.99 1.40 -16.39
CA LYS A 815 20.70 2.12 -16.38
C LYS A 815 19.91 1.97 -15.08
N GLN A 816 20.00 2.98 -14.22
CA GLN A 816 19.13 3.16 -13.04
C GLN A 816 17.86 3.94 -13.40
N PHE A 817 16.79 3.75 -12.63
CA PHE A 817 15.53 4.52 -12.70
C PHE A 817 14.70 4.40 -14.01
N GLY A 818 13.50 4.98 -14.01
CA GLY A 818 12.57 4.98 -15.14
C GLY A 818 11.69 3.72 -15.23
N PRO A 819 10.86 3.58 -16.27
CA PRO A 819 9.92 2.46 -16.40
C PRO A 819 10.59 1.08 -16.26
N GLY A 820 9.85 0.11 -15.72
CA GLY A 820 10.34 -1.25 -15.55
C GLY A 820 10.41 -2.04 -16.85
N ASP A 821 11.37 -2.97 -16.94
CA ASP A 821 11.55 -3.86 -18.08
C ASP A 821 10.41 -4.88 -18.14
N LEU A 822 9.81 -5.08 -19.32
CA LEU A 822 8.67 -5.97 -19.49
C LEU A 822 9.01 -7.42 -19.13
N ALA A 823 8.12 -8.10 -18.41
CA ALA A 823 8.15 -9.54 -18.23
C ALA A 823 7.19 -10.20 -19.23
N VAL A 824 7.63 -11.31 -19.85
CA VAL A 824 6.83 -12.05 -20.83
C VAL A 824 6.81 -13.54 -20.52
N SER A 825 5.69 -14.18 -20.81
CA SER A 825 5.57 -15.64 -20.82
C SER A 825 6.23 -16.19 -22.08
N ARG A 826 7.09 -17.19 -21.90
CA ARG A 826 7.76 -17.92 -22.97
C ARG A 826 6.92 -19.13 -23.40
N PRO A 827 7.20 -19.72 -24.59
CA PRO A 827 6.55 -20.95 -25.03
C PRO A 827 6.73 -22.16 -24.12
N ASP A 828 7.79 -22.17 -23.30
CA ASP A 828 8.06 -23.20 -22.28
C ASP A 828 7.32 -22.95 -20.95
N GLY A 829 6.43 -21.95 -20.89
CA GLY A 829 5.63 -21.61 -19.71
C GLY A 829 6.36 -20.77 -18.66
N LEU A 830 7.67 -20.54 -18.83
CA LEU A 830 8.46 -19.71 -17.92
C LEU A 830 8.25 -18.21 -18.22
N VAL A 831 8.31 -17.38 -17.19
CA VAL A 831 8.25 -15.93 -17.30
C VAL A 831 9.65 -15.35 -17.16
N THR A 832 10.07 -14.54 -18.12
CA THR A 832 11.38 -13.88 -18.12
C THR A 832 11.27 -12.40 -18.44
N SER A 833 12.18 -11.59 -17.90
CA SER A 833 12.34 -10.19 -18.28
C SER A 833 12.92 -10.07 -19.69
N LEU A 834 12.42 -9.13 -20.49
CA LEU A 834 13.01 -8.73 -21.77
C LEU A 834 14.06 -7.64 -21.52
N PRO A 835 15.35 -7.88 -21.83
CA PRO A 835 16.37 -6.86 -21.69
C PRO A 835 16.14 -5.70 -22.66
N VAL A 836 16.58 -4.50 -22.29
CA VAL A 836 16.50 -3.30 -23.15
C VAL A 836 17.35 -3.54 -24.40
N ASN A 837 16.77 -3.26 -25.58
CA ASN A 837 17.38 -3.54 -26.89
C ASN A 837 17.86 -4.99 -27.07
N ASN A 838 17.26 -5.93 -26.34
CA ASN A 838 17.63 -7.36 -26.31
C ASN A 838 19.06 -7.66 -25.81
N VAL A 839 19.77 -6.71 -25.19
CA VAL A 839 21.18 -6.90 -24.76
C VAL A 839 21.45 -6.42 -23.34
N VAL A 840 20.80 -5.34 -22.89
CA VAL A 840 21.09 -4.73 -21.59
C VAL A 840 20.15 -5.27 -20.51
N TRP A 841 20.69 -6.01 -19.55
CA TRP A 841 19.93 -6.47 -18.38
C TRP A 841 20.00 -5.43 -17.28
N ARG A 842 18.85 -5.18 -16.64
CA ARG A 842 18.77 -4.36 -15.44
C ARG A 842 18.58 -5.23 -14.20
N ARG A 843 18.95 -4.66 -13.05
CA ARG A 843 18.76 -5.29 -11.75
C ARG A 843 17.31 -5.67 -11.54
N SER A 844 17.09 -6.68 -10.72
CA SER A 844 15.76 -7.25 -10.47
C SER A 844 14.72 -6.20 -10.05
N ILE A 845 15.13 -5.17 -9.28
CA ILE A 845 14.26 -4.04 -8.87
C ILE A 845 13.67 -3.22 -10.03
N TYR A 846 14.31 -3.25 -11.22
CA TYR A 846 13.85 -2.56 -12.42
C TYR A 846 13.09 -3.45 -13.40
N VAL A 847 12.84 -4.71 -13.05
CA VAL A 847 11.91 -5.55 -13.81
C VAL A 847 10.48 -5.17 -13.43
N LEU A 848 9.56 -5.16 -14.40
CA LEU A 848 8.15 -4.87 -14.17
C LEU A 848 7.51 -5.98 -13.32
N HIS A 849 7.13 -5.67 -12.08
CA HIS A 849 6.54 -6.60 -11.13
C HIS A 849 5.01 -6.55 -11.19
N ARG A 850 4.43 -7.28 -12.14
CA ARG A 850 2.99 -7.52 -12.20
C ARG A 850 2.60 -8.60 -11.21
N ARG A 851 1.47 -8.43 -10.51
CA ARG A 851 0.98 -9.40 -9.50
C ARG A 851 0.65 -10.76 -10.11
N THR A 852 0.18 -10.79 -11.35
CA THR A 852 -0.14 -12.02 -12.09
C THR A 852 1.01 -12.56 -12.93
N LEU A 853 2.04 -11.75 -13.19
CA LEU A 853 3.12 -12.09 -14.14
C LEU A 853 4.50 -11.67 -13.62
N MET A 854 5.02 -12.43 -12.66
CA MET A 854 6.39 -12.26 -12.13
C MET A 854 7.38 -13.23 -12.79
N PRO A 855 8.66 -12.82 -12.97
CA PRO A 855 9.70 -13.72 -13.48
C PRO A 855 9.81 -15.01 -12.67
N THR A 856 9.86 -16.16 -13.35
CA THR A 856 9.77 -17.46 -12.68
C THR A 856 10.93 -17.70 -11.73
N LEU A 857 12.16 -17.30 -12.10
CA LEU A 857 13.34 -17.41 -11.24
C LEU A 857 13.12 -16.68 -9.90
N LEU A 858 12.55 -15.46 -9.93
CA LEU A 858 12.28 -14.72 -8.70
C LEU A 858 11.24 -15.44 -7.83
N THR A 859 10.16 -15.94 -8.44
CA THR A 859 9.12 -16.67 -7.70
C THR A 859 9.59 -18.02 -7.15
N SER A 860 10.46 -18.74 -7.87
CA SER A 860 11.01 -20.01 -7.41
C SER A 860 11.89 -19.84 -6.17
N PHE A 861 12.55 -18.69 -6.03
CA PHE A 861 13.42 -18.35 -4.90
C PHE A 861 12.73 -17.41 -3.90
N ASP A 862 11.42 -17.59 -3.71
CA ASP A 862 10.62 -16.99 -2.64
C ASP A 862 10.45 -15.45 -2.71
N ARG A 863 10.58 -14.82 -3.89
CA ARG A 863 10.16 -13.41 -4.04
C ARG A 863 8.68 -13.29 -3.63
N PRO A 864 8.35 -12.38 -2.68
CA PRO A 864 7.00 -12.31 -2.13
C PRO A 864 5.98 -11.80 -3.15
N ARG A 865 4.76 -12.35 -3.08
CA ARG A 865 3.58 -11.77 -3.71
C ARG A 865 2.99 -10.73 -2.76
N MET A 866 2.96 -9.43 -3.12
CA MET A 866 2.41 -8.43 -2.20
C MET A 866 0.88 -8.50 -2.14
N SER A 867 0.34 -8.74 -0.94
CA SER A 867 -1.10 -8.75 -0.67
C SER A 867 -1.39 -8.56 0.84
N PRO A 868 -1.53 -7.31 1.36
CA PRO A 868 -1.27 -6.05 0.66
C PRO A 868 0.22 -5.70 0.60
N ASN A 869 1.02 -6.12 1.58
CA ASN A 869 2.46 -5.94 1.69
C ASN A 869 3.17 -7.21 2.20
N CYS A 870 4.49 -7.15 2.36
CA CYS A 870 5.31 -8.23 2.89
C CYS A 870 6.19 -7.67 4.02
N ILE A 871 5.99 -8.17 5.25
CA ILE A 871 6.79 -7.76 6.42
C ILE A 871 7.97 -8.71 6.64
N GLU A 872 7.80 -9.99 6.31
CA GLU A 872 8.84 -11.01 6.41
C GLU A 872 8.80 -11.88 5.16
N ARG A 873 9.95 -12.01 4.48
CA ARG A 873 10.09 -12.90 3.34
C ARG A 873 10.20 -14.34 3.84
N THR A 874 9.47 -15.24 3.22
CA THR A 874 9.69 -16.68 3.40
C THR A 874 11.02 -17.05 2.78
N GLU A 875 11.78 -17.93 3.44
CA GLU A 875 12.98 -18.54 2.86
C GLU A 875 12.77 -20.05 2.88
N SER A 876 12.70 -20.65 1.69
CA SER A 876 12.59 -22.10 1.53
C SER A 876 13.89 -22.68 0.98
N THR A 877 14.20 -23.91 1.39
CA THR A 877 15.30 -24.71 0.82
C THR A 877 14.70 -26.02 0.33
N VAL A 878 14.27 -26.04 -0.93
CA VAL A 878 13.53 -27.17 -1.51
C VAL A 878 14.16 -27.65 -2.81
N ALA A 879 14.06 -28.96 -3.09
CA ALA A 879 14.66 -29.56 -4.28
C ALA A 879 14.28 -28.88 -5.62
N PRO A 880 13.04 -28.39 -5.83
CA PRO A 880 12.68 -27.63 -7.04
C PRO A 880 13.54 -26.38 -7.30
N GLN A 881 14.07 -25.72 -6.27
CA GLN A 881 14.95 -24.56 -6.44
C GLN A 881 16.31 -24.95 -7.02
N ALA A 882 16.93 -26.00 -6.48
CA ALA A 882 18.17 -26.54 -7.02
C ALA A 882 17.97 -27.04 -8.46
N LEU A 883 16.88 -27.77 -8.71
CA LEU A 883 16.52 -28.24 -10.05
C LEU A 883 16.26 -27.09 -11.04
N HIS A 884 15.74 -25.95 -10.57
CA HIS A 884 15.59 -24.76 -11.39
C HIS A 884 16.95 -24.27 -11.90
N LEU A 885 17.94 -24.10 -11.01
CA LEU A 885 19.28 -23.62 -11.42
C LEU A 885 20.01 -24.63 -12.32
N MET A 886 19.82 -25.93 -12.09
CA MET A 886 20.44 -26.97 -12.90
C MET A 886 19.85 -27.05 -14.33
N ASN A 887 18.53 -26.93 -14.48
CA ASN A 887 17.85 -27.25 -15.74
C ASN A 887 17.37 -26.03 -16.54
N ASN A 888 17.49 -24.81 -16.00
CA ASN A 888 17.00 -23.61 -16.68
C ASN A 888 17.95 -23.19 -17.83
N LYS A 889 17.39 -23.03 -19.04
CA LYS A 889 18.14 -22.61 -20.25
C LYS A 889 18.82 -21.25 -20.10
N GLN A 890 18.19 -20.31 -19.40
CA GLN A 890 18.76 -18.98 -19.16
C GLN A 890 19.96 -19.05 -18.19
N VAL A 891 19.88 -19.89 -17.16
CA VAL A 891 20.99 -20.10 -16.22
C VAL A 891 22.18 -20.74 -16.92
N ASN A 892 21.93 -21.74 -17.78
CA ASN A 892 22.97 -22.33 -18.64
C ASN A 892 23.61 -21.30 -19.59
N LEU A 893 22.82 -20.40 -20.17
CA LEU A 893 23.34 -19.32 -21.02
C LEU A 893 24.26 -18.38 -20.22
N TRP A 894 23.86 -17.98 -19.02
CA TRP A 894 24.68 -17.14 -18.13
C TRP A 894 25.96 -17.86 -17.68
N ALA A 895 25.90 -19.16 -17.38
CA ALA A 895 27.09 -19.96 -17.08
C ALA A 895 28.08 -20.01 -18.26
N GLY A 896 27.56 -20.15 -19.48
CA GLY A 896 28.39 -20.09 -20.69
C GLY A 896 29.00 -18.71 -20.93
N GLN A 897 28.27 -17.62 -20.67
CA GLN A 897 28.80 -16.26 -20.73
C GLN A 897 29.86 -16.03 -19.66
N PHE A 898 29.63 -16.49 -18.43
CA PHE A 898 30.60 -16.46 -17.35
C PHE A 898 31.90 -17.17 -17.75
N ALA A 899 31.81 -18.38 -18.32
CA ALA A 899 32.97 -19.11 -18.82
C ALA A 899 33.73 -18.34 -19.91
N LYS A 900 33.04 -17.71 -20.87
CA LYS A 900 33.69 -16.88 -21.90
C LYS A 900 34.55 -15.78 -21.27
N GLN A 901 34.03 -15.08 -20.27
CA GLN A 901 34.78 -14.03 -19.58
C GLN A 901 36.02 -14.56 -18.86
N ILE A 902 35.93 -15.76 -18.28
CA ILE A 902 37.08 -16.41 -17.64
C ILE A 902 38.13 -16.80 -18.69
N VAL A 903 37.75 -17.30 -19.86
CA VAL A 903 38.69 -17.57 -20.96
C VAL A 903 39.37 -16.29 -21.44
N GLU A 904 38.60 -15.21 -21.64
CA GLU A 904 39.12 -13.91 -22.07
C GLU A 904 40.15 -13.35 -21.08
N ALA A 905 39.93 -13.52 -19.77
CA ALA A 905 40.80 -12.97 -18.74
C ALA A 905 41.99 -13.88 -18.36
N ALA A 906 41.81 -15.21 -18.33
CA ALA A 906 42.82 -16.16 -17.86
C ALA A 906 43.53 -16.95 -18.99
N GLY A 907 43.10 -16.79 -20.24
CA GLY A 907 43.58 -17.57 -21.38
C GLY A 907 43.22 -19.05 -21.26
N ASN A 908 44.10 -19.93 -21.76
CA ASN A 908 43.87 -21.38 -21.83
C ASN A 908 44.50 -22.18 -20.66
N THR A 909 45.03 -21.51 -19.64
CA THR A 909 45.61 -22.20 -18.47
C THR A 909 44.51 -22.61 -17.49
N ARG A 910 44.19 -23.91 -17.43
CA ARG A 910 43.09 -24.44 -16.61
C ARG A 910 43.17 -24.06 -15.13
N GLU A 911 44.35 -24.13 -14.52
CA GLU A 911 44.49 -23.75 -13.11
C GLU A 911 44.12 -22.28 -12.87
N LYS A 912 44.59 -21.37 -13.75
CA LYS A 912 44.24 -19.94 -13.68
C LYS A 912 42.74 -19.73 -13.88
N GLN A 913 42.12 -20.44 -14.83
CA GLN A 913 40.69 -20.37 -15.07
C GLN A 913 39.87 -20.83 -13.84
N VAL A 914 40.27 -21.93 -13.19
CA VAL A 914 39.60 -22.43 -11.98
C VAL A 914 39.71 -21.41 -10.86
N ARG A 915 40.93 -20.96 -10.54
CA ARG A 915 41.16 -19.95 -9.49
C ARG A 915 40.36 -18.66 -9.73
N LEU A 916 40.34 -18.18 -10.97
CA LEU A 916 39.56 -16.99 -11.34
C LEU A 916 38.05 -17.21 -11.22
N SER A 917 37.56 -18.41 -11.57
CA SER A 917 36.13 -18.75 -11.47
C SER A 917 35.66 -18.76 -10.01
N TYR A 918 36.45 -19.36 -9.10
CA TYR A 918 36.16 -19.36 -7.67
C TYR A 918 36.23 -17.94 -7.09
N LEU A 919 37.26 -17.17 -7.43
CA LEU A 919 37.39 -15.80 -6.94
C LEU A 919 36.22 -14.92 -7.38
N LYS A 920 35.75 -15.07 -8.62
CA LYS A 920 34.64 -14.28 -9.17
C LYS A 920 33.28 -14.71 -8.62
N ALA A 921 33.03 -16.01 -8.44
CA ALA A 921 31.75 -16.53 -7.94
C ALA A 921 31.63 -16.47 -6.41
N LEU A 922 32.71 -16.78 -5.69
CA LEU A 922 32.72 -17.03 -4.25
C LEU A 922 33.53 -16.00 -3.46
N SER A 923 34.21 -15.06 -4.12
CA SER A 923 35.05 -14.04 -3.48
C SER A 923 36.24 -14.60 -2.70
N ARG A 924 36.60 -15.88 -2.93
CA ARG A 924 37.75 -16.57 -2.33
C ARG A 924 38.44 -17.47 -3.34
N GLN A 925 39.67 -17.89 -3.04
CA GLN A 925 40.37 -18.93 -3.79
C GLN A 925 39.78 -20.31 -3.49
N PRO A 926 39.88 -21.27 -4.44
CA PRO A 926 39.62 -22.67 -4.12
C PRO A 926 40.68 -23.17 -3.16
N ASP A 927 40.31 -24.05 -2.24
CA ASP A 927 41.29 -24.82 -1.49
C ASP A 927 41.98 -25.88 -2.37
N ASP A 928 43.00 -26.56 -1.84
CA ASP A 928 43.78 -27.54 -2.60
C ASP A 928 42.94 -28.73 -3.08
N GLN A 929 41.93 -29.14 -2.30
CA GLN A 929 41.04 -30.24 -2.64
C GLN A 929 40.05 -29.81 -3.73
N GLU A 930 39.41 -28.66 -3.58
CA GLU A 930 38.52 -28.04 -4.57
C GLU A 930 39.23 -27.85 -5.91
N LEU A 931 40.48 -27.36 -5.89
CA LEU A 931 41.28 -27.17 -7.09
C LEU A 931 41.58 -28.50 -7.79
N ALA A 932 42.07 -29.49 -7.03
CA ALA A 932 42.40 -30.82 -7.57
C ALA A 932 41.17 -31.50 -8.19
N LEU A 933 40.04 -31.53 -7.47
CA LEU A 933 38.78 -32.12 -7.93
C LEU A 933 38.25 -31.40 -9.18
N THR A 934 38.32 -30.07 -9.21
CA THR A 934 37.84 -29.30 -10.38
C THR A 934 38.70 -29.58 -11.61
N LEU A 935 40.03 -29.64 -11.46
CA LEU A 935 40.93 -29.96 -12.57
C LEU A 935 40.75 -31.40 -13.09
N GLU A 936 40.53 -32.36 -12.19
CA GLU A 936 40.21 -33.74 -12.56
C GLU A 936 38.88 -33.81 -13.34
N TYR A 937 37.84 -33.12 -12.86
CA TYR A 937 36.55 -33.03 -13.53
C TYR A 937 36.67 -32.40 -14.93
N MET A 938 37.41 -31.30 -15.05
CA MET A 938 37.67 -30.65 -16.33
C MET A 938 38.37 -31.60 -17.32
N GLN A 939 39.32 -32.40 -16.84
CA GLN A 939 40.02 -33.39 -17.67
C GLN A 939 39.07 -34.48 -18.17
N LYS A 940 38.22 -35.05 -17.30
CA LYS A 940 37.23 -36.08 -17.67
C LYS A 940 36.27 -35.60 -18.76
N ILE A 941 35.74 -34.38 -18.65
CA ILE A 941 34.85 -33.83 -19.70
C ILE A 941 35.63 -33.56 -20.98
N ALA A 942 36.83 -32.98 -20.89
CA ALA A 942 37.64 -32.74 -22.07
C ALA A 942 37.90 -34.04 -22.85
N ASP A 943 38.22 -35.13 -22.16
CA ASP A 943 38.44 -36.44 -22.76
C ASP A 943 37.20 -37.00 -23.46
N ALA A 944 36.01 -36.78 -22.90
CA ALA A 944 34.75 -37.19 -23.51
C ALA A 944 34.39 -36.38 -24.77
N LEU A 945 34.84 -35.12 -24.88
CA LEU A 945 34.53 -34.23 -26.00
C LEU A 945 35.55 -34.26 -27.16
N LYS A 946 36.69 -34.95 -26.99
CA LYS A 946 37.83 -34.94 -27.92
C LYS A 946 37.50 -35.34 -29.37
N GLN A 947 36.43 -36.10 -29.60
CA GLN A 947 36.09 -36.61 -30.94
C GLN A 947 35.16 -35.68 -31.74
N GLU A 948 34.60 -34.64 -31.13
CA GLU A 948 33.47 -33.90 -31.71
C GLU A 948 33.71 -32.39 -31.93
N LYS A 949 34.79 -31.81 -31.36
CA LYS A 949 34.97 -30.34 -31.28
C LYS A 949 36.44 -29.89 -31.33
N THR A 950 36.67 -28.62 -31.66
CA THR A 950 38.00 -27.99 -31.61
C THR A 950 38.49 -27.80 -30.15
N PRO A 951 39.80 -27.68 -29.91
CA PRO A 951 40.35 -27.46 -28.56
C PRO A 951 39.76 -26.24 -27.83
N GLU A 952 39.49 -25.15 -28.56
CA GLU A 952 38.88 -23.93 -28.02
C GLU A 952 37.43 -24.17 -27.59
N GLU A 953 36.65 -24.87 -28.42
CA GLU A 953 35.27 -25.23 -28.10
C GLU A 953 35.19 -26.20 -26.92
N ILE A 954 36.12 -27.17 -26.84
CA ILE A 954 36.24 -28.08 -25.70
C ILE A 954 36.54 -27.29 -24.43
N ASN A 955 37.54 -26.39 -24.46
CA ASN A 955 37.90 -25.57 -23.30
C ASN A 955 36.72 -24.74 -22.81
N LEU A 956 36.01 -24.06 -23.71
CA LEU A 956 34.85 -23.24 -23.35
C LEU A 956 33.70 -24.09 -22.78
N GLN A 957 33.40 -25.25 -23.37
CA GLN A 957 32.32 -26.12 -22.88
C GLN A 957 32.65 -26.73 -21.52
N VAL A 958 33.89 -27.18 -21.32
CA VAL A 958 34.36 -27.70 -20.02
C VAL A 958 34.23 -26.64 -18.94
N LEU A 959 34.73 -25.43 -19.22
CA LEU A 959 34.66 -24.33 -18.27
C LEU A 959 33.22 -23.86 -18.03
N SER A 960 32.33 -23.94 -19.03
CA SER A 960 30.90 -23.69 -18.87
C SER A 960 30.26 -24.65 -17.86
N ASN A 961 30.65 -25.92 -17.87
CA ASN A 961 30.18 -26.90 -16.87
C ASN A 961 30.71 -26.59 -15.47
N VAL A 962 31.98 -26.17 -15.34
CA VAL A 962 32.55 -25.74 -14.04
C VAL A 962 31.83 -24.51 -13.52
N CYS A 963 31.63 -23.49 -14.36
CA CYS A 963 30.89 -22.29 -14.03
C CYS A 963 29.45 -22.61 -13.60
N HIS A 964 28.79 -23.52 -14.31
CA HIS A 964 27.45 -24.00 -13.97
C HIS A 964 27.42 -24.76 -12.64
N ALA A 965 28.40 -25.63 -12.37
CA ALA A 965 28.51 -26.32 -11.09
C ALA A 965 28.73 -25.34 -9.92
N LEU A 966 29.58 -24.33 -10.10
CA LEU A 966 29.85 -23.30 -9.08
C LEU A 966 28.59 -22.52 -8.71
N ILE A 967 27.83 -22.02 -9.68
CA ILE A 967 26.59 -21.26 -9.42
C ILE A 967 25.45 -22.11 -8.86
N ASN A 968 25.58 -23.44 -8.89
CA ASN A 968 24.64 -24.39 -8.28
C ASN A 968 25.13 -24.89 -6.90
N SER A 969 26.31 -24.47 -6.45
CA SER A 969 26.89 -24.92 -5.18
C SER A 969 26.25 -24.24 -3.97
N ALA A 970 26.30 -24.90 -2.81
CA ALA A 970 25.90 -24.29 -1.55
C ALA A 970 26.73 -23.02 -1.24
N ALA A 971 28.05 -23.06 -1.50
CA ALA A 971 28.94 -21.92 -1.29
C ALA A 971 28.58 -20.69 -2.14
N PHE A 972 27.94 -20.88 -3.29
CA PHE A 972 27.44 -19.76 -4.08
C PHE A 972 26.14 -19.20 -3.53
N ILE A 973 25.22 -20.06 -3.11
CA ILE A 973 23.87 -19.67 -2.67
C ILE A 973 23.89 -19.08 -1.25
N TYR A 974 24.80 -19.52 -0.38
CA TYR A 974 25.00 -18.95 0.94
C TYR A 974 26.06 -17.84 0.90
N ILE A 975 25.85 -16.80 1.71
CA ILE A 975 26.71 -15.61 1.72
C ILE A 975 28.04 -15.87 2.45
N ASP A 976 27.97 -16.64 3.53
CA ASP A 976 29.06 -16.86 4.50
C ASP A 976 29.93 -18.09 4.24
#